data_AF-A0A285NDN3-F1
#
_entry.id   AF-A0A285NDN3-F1
#
_cell.length_a   1.000
_cell.length_b   1.000
_cell.length_c   1.000
_cell.angle_alpha   90.00
_cell.angle_beta   90.00
_cell.angle_gamma   90.00
#
_symmetry.space_group_name_H-M   'P 1'
#
loop_
_entity.id
_entity.type
_entity.pdbx_description
1 polymer ?
#
loop_
_entity_poly.entity_id
_entity_poly.type
_entity_poly.pdbx_seq_one_letter_code
_entity_poly.pdbx_strand_id
1 'polypeptide(L)'
;MAERKFTVTTGAATSAVLVAVLVVSIIGAAGTNGAAQPSIDGNQIQSAGDAPTADEIYVKDNGDAVLVYQADEESGDTDLQQMELGMSVSEGLAHVLIKGDSEELEDNASGGLTLLLERNRFTGNGTFGMDKPEDLDSLTLDVMAERTSETNTFDADFSASAPLDGQAAQAQSMQTSGSMSMSADTFTTSGTFSAETALPVEESYDVSASGTETGYSLSVSQTQPVSEYQADRWNSRTAAKQTLESQFGGVAESFGGTSTVTIESYSFEQSAGTTSTLDISYTIEYSGVKDGVAAALESQLANDPSLDMSSEEASAVAQSVVDVELRTLDANLDASAGTVEGGWEVEIGNYAQALRSGLDIAEQQSTDENVTEAIGQINTMLDAQQAADLRQTVEWSGSLTTTDSTVEMQANVSSDSENWAAYVDELQANGVDAAQNDVSMELHAQTEDGRLTADMSMSVEQEDLVGTMVDSIMQSAAQSPTGSEQSQRILRQLKNSQFQTGKIDVSVDSENVVIEAGAKFDNMSALGQQINEAYGGHTVTQVAGTLADSESNAMHVHVDSLVAADAGESDVSALAVADSETEINMAGDWDRSFSTMDTERAKQFLGLSDSESDEEGSDSSLPGFGPAVAVLALVGAALIARRRN
;
A
#
# COMPACT_ATOMS: atom_id res chain seq x y z
N MET A 1 -43.13 4.05 4.79
CA MET A 1 -42.18 3.06 5.34
C MET A 1 -41.00 3.83 5.85
N ALA A 2 -40.66 3.70 7.13
CA ALA A 2 -39.46 4.31 7.68
C ALA A 2 -38.26 3.48 7.22
N GLU A 3 -37.30 4.12 6.56
CA GLU A 3 -35.97 3.56 6.34
C GLU A 3 -35.41 3.10 7.69
N ARG A 4 -35.36 1.79 7.92
CA ARG A 4 -34.55 1.23 8.99
C ARG A 4 -33.11 1.23 8.49
N LYS A 5 -32.39 2.31 8.80
CA LYS A 5 -30.94 2.34 8.68
C LYS A 5 -30.36 1.24 9.56
N PHE A 6 -29.64 0.30 8.94
CA PHE A 6 -28.74 -0.60 9.65
C PHE A 6 -27.75 0.29 10.42
N THR A 7 -27.95 0.38 11.74
CA THR A 7 -27.03 1.08 12.63
C THR A 7 -26.48 0.00 13.55
N VAL A 8 -25.36 -0.60 13.14
CA VAL A 8 -24.59 -1.49 14.02
C VAL A 8 -23.90 -0.56 15.01
N THR A 9 -24.35 -0.61 16.27
CA THR A 9 -23.72 0.11 17.37
C THR A 9 -22.32 -0.43 17.60
N THR A 10 -21.34 0.45 17.44
CA THR A 10 -19.89 0.28 17.51
C THR A 10 -19.40 -0.26 18.86
N GLY A 11 -18.67 -1.39 18.81
CA GLY A 11 -17.77 -1.92 19.84
C GLY A 11 -16.48 -2.40 19.16
N ALA A 12 -15.36 -2.54 19.87
CA ALA A 12 -14.02 -2.69 19.29
C ALA A 12 -13.87 -3.90 18.33
N ALA A 13 -14.72 -4.91 18.46
CA ALA A 13 -14.85 -6.02 17.50
C ALA A 13 -15.19 -5.55 16.07
N THR A 14 -16.00 -4.49 15.91
CA THR A 14 -16.27 -3.91 14.57
C THR A 14 -15.04 -3.21 14.02
N SER A 15 -14.21 -2.59 14.87
CA SER A 15 -12.98 -1.91 14.46
C SER A 15 -11.89 -2.90 14.04
N ALA A 16 -11.73 -4.03 14.75
CA ALA A 16 -10.80 -5.09 14.35
C ALA A 16 -11.20 -5.76 13.03
N VAL A 17 -12.51 -5.99 12.82
CA VAL A 17 -13.05 -6.51 11.55
C VAL A 17 -12.92 -5.49 10.42
N LEU A 18 -13.15 -4.20 10.69
CA LEU A 18 -12.98 -3.15 9.69
C LEU A 18 -11.51 -2.98 9.30
N VAL A 19 -10.57 -3.15 10.25
CA VAL A 19 -9.12 -3.14 10.01
C VAL A 19 -8.69 -4.37 9.23
N ALA A 20 -9.15 -5.57 9.56
CA ALA A 20 -8.87 -6.79 8.80
C ALA A 20 -9.44 -6.72 7.37
N VAL A 21 -10.67 -6.24 7.20
CA VAL A 21 -11.29 -6.00 5.88
C VAL A 21 -10.59 -4.87 5.12
N LEU A 22 -10.13 -3.81 5.81
CA LEU A 22 -9.33 -2.74 5.20
C LEU A 22 -7.98 -3.27 4.71
N VAL A 23 -7.26 -4.07 5.52
CA VAL A 23 -5.99 -4.68 5.14
C VAL A 23 -6.16 -5.61 3.92
N VAL A 24 -7.20 -6.44 3.90
CA VAL A 24 -7.53 -7.29 2.74
C VAL A 24 -7.91 -6.46 1.50
N SER A 25 -8.67 -5.36 1.66
CA SER A 25 -9.05 -4.48 0.55
C SER A 25 -7.91 -3.61 0.01
N ILE A 26 -6.94 -3.24 0.84
CA ILE A 26 -5.74 -2.48 0.46
C ILE A 26 -4.77 -3.40 -0.30
N ILE A 27 -4.67 -4.68 0.09
CA ILE A 27 -3.77 -5.64 -0.56
C ILE A 27 -4.37 -6.17 -1.88
N GLY A 28 -5.68 -6.43 -1.93
CA GLY A 28 -6.37 -6.79 -3.19
C GLY A 28 -6.32 -5.68 -4.26
N ALA A 29 -6.23 -4.41 -3.86
CA ALA A 29 -6.04 -3.28 -4.77
C ALA A 29 -4.54 -3.00 -5.08
N ALA A 30 -3.60 -3.50 -4.28
CA ALA A 30 -2.17 -3.32 -4.52
C ALA A 30 -1.65 -4.08 -5.76
N GLY A 31 -2.43 -5.06 -6.26
CA GLY A 31 -2.21 -5.71 -7.56
C GLY A 31 -2.52 -4.83 -8.77
N THR A 32 -3.16 -3.67 -8.59
CA THR A 32 -3.49 -2.74 -9.69
C THR A 32 -3.14 -1.30 -9.32
N ASN A 33 -1.96 -0.86 -9.78
CA ASN A 33 -1.57 0.54 -10.02
C ASN A 33 -1.89 1.58 -8.93
N GLY A 34 -0.83 2.02 -8.25
CA GLY A 34 -0.71 3.39 -7.73
C GLY A 34 -1.33 3.61 -6.34
N ALA A 35 -0.63 3.17 -5.29
CA ALA A 35 -0.88 3.71 -3.95
C ALA A 35 -0.36 5.15 -3.86
N ALA A 36 -1.22 6.05 -3.36
CA ALA A 36 -0.92 7.47 -3.20
C ALA A 36 0.32 7.69 -2.32
N GLN A 37 1.33 8.35 -2.88
CA GLN A 37 2.54 8.72 -2.17
C GLN A 37 2.23 9.72 -1.04
N PRO A 38 2.66 9.48 0.22
CA PRO A 38 2.75 10.54 1.19
C PRO A 38 3.83 11.53 0.72
N SER A 39 3.42 12.78 0.52
CA SER A 39 4.33 13.87 0.18
C SER A 39 5.16 14.23 1.42
N ILE A 40 6.47 14.02 1.35
CA ILE A 40 7.41 14.57 2.33
C ILE A 40 7.53 16.07 2.03
N ASP A 41 7.13 16.91 2.98
CA ASP A 41 7.28 18.36 2.90
C ASP A 41 8.77 18.73 2.99
N GLY A 42 9.42 18.80 1.83
CA GLY A 42 10.84 19.14 1.67
C GLY A 42 11.23 20.53 2.20
N ASN A 43 10.26 21.35 2.61
CA ASN A 43 10.52 22.64 3.24
C ASN A 43 11.10 22.54 4.66
N GLN A 44 11.16 21.35 5.26
CA GLN A 44 11.80 21.16 6.59
C GLN A 44 13.32 20.95 6.52
N ILE A 45 13.91 20.78 5.34
CA ILE A 45 15.37 20.80 5.15
C ILE A 45 15.81 22.24 4.89
N GLN A 46 15.73 23.10 5.91
CA GLN A 46 16.18 24.48 5.80
C GLN A 46 17.70 24.56 5.78
N SER A 47 18.23 25.32 4.83
CA SER A 47 19.66 25.61 4.68
C SER A 47 20.21 26.27 5.95
N ALA A 48 21.20 25.63 6.56
CA ALA A 48 22.00 26.25 7.61
C ALA A 48 23.15 27.02 6.94
N GLY A 49 23.01 28.34 6.89
CA GLY A 49 24.10 29.26 6.60
C GLY A 49 24.92 29.47 7.87
N ASP A 50 26.23 29.29 7.74
CA ASP A 50 27.30 29.33 8.75
C ASP A 50 27.62 27.96 9.41
N ALA A 51 28.91 27.64 9.41
CA ALA A 51 29.48 26.48 10.10
C ALA A 51 29.44 26.75 11.61
N PRO A 52 29.07 25.76 12.45
CA PRO A 52 29.08 25.95 13.89
C PRO A 52 30.52 26.20 14.36
N THR A 53 30.65 27.10 15.33
CA THR A 53 31.91 27.32 16.05
C THR A 53 32.04 26.25 17.13
N ALA A 54 33.25 25.71 17.30
CA ALA A 54 33.52 24.71 18.32
C ALA A 54 33.66 25.36 19.70
N ASP A 55 33.25 24.66 20.75
CA ASP A 55 33.48 25.10 22.14
C ASP A 55 34.96 24.96 22.49
N GLU A 56 35.59 23.85 22.06
CA GLU A 56 37.01 23.61 22.28
C GLU A 56 37.67 23.05 21.01
N ILE A 57 38.91 23.46 20.74
CA ILE A 57 39.73 22.94 19.63
C ILE A 57 41.05 22.41 20.18
N TYR A 58 41.35 21.14 19.92
CA TYR A 58 42.59 20.49 20.34
C TYR A 58 43.48 20.17 19.14
N VAL A 59 44.59 20.87 19.00
CA VAL A 59 45.55 20.69 17.89
C VAL A 59 46.63 19.68 18.27
N LYS A 60 46.97 18.79 17.33
CA LYS A 60 48.04 17.78 17.43
C LYS A 60 49.33 18.29 16.76
N ASP A 61 50.46 17.68 17.09
CA ASP A 61 51.80 18.07 16.58
C ASP A 61 51.91 18.07 15.04
N ASN A 62 51.06 17.32 14.35
CA ASN A 62 51.05 17.22 12.89
C ASN A 62 50.10 18.21 12.20
N GLY A 63 49.37 19.04 12.96
CA GLY A 63 48.39 20.00 12.43
C GLY A 63 46.95 19.46 12.35
N ASP A 64 46.74 18.18 12.67
CA ASP A 64 45.40 17.61 12.86
C ASP A 64 44.73 18.21 14.10
N ALA A 65 43.41 18.17 14.15
CA ALA A 65 42.69 18.68 15.31
C ALA A 65 41.45 17.86 15.66
N VAL A 66 40.99 18.04 16.90
CA VAL A 66 39.67 17.60 17.36
C VAL A 66 38.87 18.84 17.72
N LEU A 67 37.74 19.03 17.05
CA LEU A 67 36.74 20.04 17.40
C LEU A 67 35.75 19.40 18.38
N VAL A 68 35.49 20.06 19.51
CA VAL A 68 34.57 19.59 20.54
C VAL A 68 33.36 20.51 20.54
N TYR A 69 32.18 19.91 20.42
CA TYR A 69 30.89 20.59 20.55
C TYR A 69 30.18 20.00 21.77
N GLN A 70 30.02 20.79 22.81
CA GLN A 70 29.24 20.44 23.99
C GLN A 70 27.76 20.62 23.66
N ALA A 71 26.91 19.73 24.17
CA ALA A 71 25.47 19.94 24.10
C ALA A 71 25.01 20.70 25.34
N ASP A 72 24.24 21.76 25.14
CA ASP A 72 23.68 22.54 26.24
C ASP A 72 22.74 21.68 27.10
N GLU A 73 22.91 21.74 28.43
CA GLU A 73 22.04 21.12 29.44
C GLU A 73 20.67 21.84 29.53
N GLU A 74 20.00 22.18 28.42
CA GLU A 74 18.67 22.80 28.48
C GLU A 74 17.53 21.76 28.35
N SER A 75 16.95 21.46 29.52
CA SER A 75 15.56 21.02 29.79
C SER A 75 15.16 19.55 29.58
N GLY A 76 15.43 18.71 30.59
CA GLY A 76 14.45 18.39 31.66
C GLY A 76 13.14 17.65 31.36
N ASP A 77 12.83 17.24 30.13
CA ASP A 77 11.64 16.43 29.80
C ASP A 77 11.90 15.63 28.50
N THR A 78 12.93 14.80 28.49
CA THR A 78 13.18 13.90 27.35
C THR A 78 13.25 12.47 27.81
N ASP A 79 12.38 11.63 27.26
CA ASP A 79 12.40 10.17 27.38
C ASP A 79 13.64 9.53 26.71
N LEU A 80 14.69 10.31 26.42
CA LEU A 80 15.93 9.88 25.77
C LEU A 80 16.98 9.56 26.85
N GLN A 81 17.27 8.28 27.06
CA GLN A 81 18.26 7.82 28.03
C GLN A 81 19.69 7.93 27.48
N GLN A 82 19.89 7.56 26.20
CA GLN A 82 21.19 7.53 25.57
C GLN A 82 21.08 7.74 24.06
N MET A 83 21.97 8.54 23.48
CA MET A 83 22.18 8.61 22.03
C MET A 83 23.68 8.51 21.74
N GLU A 84 24.09 7.56 20.92
CA GLU A 84 25.43 7.45 20.36
C GLU A 84 25.36 7.72 18.86
N LEU A 85 26.29 8.51 18.35
CA LEU A 85 26.42 8.82 16.93
C LEU A 85 27.88 8.68 16.52
N GLY A 86 28.13 7.98 15.42
CA GLY A 86 29.46 7.72 14.90
C GLY A 86 29.48 7.78 13.37
N MET A 87 30.51 8.41 12.82
CA MET A 87 30.81 8.40 11.39
C MET A 87 32.32 8.31 11.19
N SER A 88 32.77 7.41 10.32
CA SER A 88 34.18 7.24 9.94
C SER A 88 34.30 7.34 8.43
N VAL A 89 34.98 8.38 7.94
CA VAL A 89 35.14 8.62 6.50
C VAL A 89 36.13 7.62 5.90
N SER A 90 37.18 7.26 6.63
CA SER A 90 38.20 6.29 6.16
C SER A 90 37.66 4.87 6.07
N GLU A 91 36.83 4.45 7.04
CA GLU A 91 36.19 3.13 7.03
C GLU A 91 34.90 3.12 6.20
N GLY A 92 34.39 4.30 5.81
CA GLY A 92 33.13 4.47 5.11
C GLY A 92 31.92 3.98 5.90
N LEU A 93 31.89 4.22 7.21
CA LEU A 93 30.85 3.75 8.12
C LEU A 93 30.09 4.92 8.74
N ALA A 94 28.79 4.75 8.94
CA ALA A 94 27.96 5.57 9.80
C ALA A 94 27.16 4.66 10.74
N HIS A 95 26.94 5.10 11.98
CA HIS A 95 26.25 4.35 13.02
C HIS A 95 25.55 5.31 14.00
N VAL A 96 24.35 4.95 14.42
CA VAL A 96 23.54 5.68 15.39
C VAL A 96 22.87 4.66 16.32
N LEU A 97 22.87 4.92 17.61
CA LEU A 97 22.14 4.16 18.61
C LEU A 97 21.35 5.14 19.48
N ILE A 98 20.06 4.93 19.61
CA ILE A 98 19.16 5.72 20.47
C ILE A 98 18.50 4.75 21.44
N LYS A 99 18.53 5.08 22.73
CA LYS A 99 17.80 4.39 23.79
C LYS A 99 16.91 5.40 24.49
N GLY A 100 15.66 5.05 24.63
CA GLY A 100 14.68 5.84 25.36
C GLY A 100 13.83 4.97 26.28
N ASP A 101 13.08 5.64 27.13
CA ASP A 101 12.09 5.02 28.00
C ASP A 101 10.76 4.80 27.25
N SER A 102 10.00 3.78 27.67
CA SER A 102 8.74 3.39 27.02
C SER A 102 7.52 3.47 27.95
N GLU A 103 7.62 4.20 29.08
CA GLU A 103 6.59 4.29 30.14
C GLU A 103 5.16 4.64 29.66
N GLU A 104 4.98 5.12 28.42
CA GLU A 104 3.67 5.45 27.82
C GLU A 104 2.94 4.29 27.10
N LEU A 105 3.51 3.08 27.00
CA LEU A 105 2.85 1.96 26.31
C LEU A 105 1.82 1.27 27.22
N GLU A 106 0.54 1.63 27.05
CA GLU A 106 -0.58 1.22 27.93
C GLU A 106 -0.88 -0.30 27.97
N ASP A 107 -0.42 -1.12 27.01
CA ASP A 107 -0.88 -2.50 26.77
C ASP A 107 0.21 -3.61 26.77
N ASN A 108 1.32 -3.42 27.50
CA ASN A 108 2.48 -4.35 27.49
C ASN A 108 2.94 -4.71 26.07
N ALA A 109 2.89 -3.71 25.18
CA ALA A 109 3.32 -3.85 23.81
C ALA A 109 4.84 -4.09 23.77
N SER A 110 5.24 -5.04 22.95
CA SER A 110 6.62 -5.43 22.72
C SER A 110 6.79 -5.74 21.24
N GLY A 111 7.97 -5.54 20.70
CA GLY A 111 8.22 -5.88 19.31
C GLY A 111 9.63 -5.58 18.85
N GLY A 112 9.95 -6.09 17.69
CA GLY A 112 11.17 -5.79 16.96
C GLY A 112 10.87 -5.49 15.50
N LEU A 113 11.65 -4.62 14.88
CA LEU A 113 11.65 -4.41 13.44
C LEU A 113 13.10 -4.28 12.98
N THR A 114 13.54 -5.22 12.15
CA THR A 114 14.85 -5.16 11.48
C THR A 114 14.63 -4.90 10.00
N LEU A 115 15.18 -3.80 9.50
CA LEU A 115 15.25 -3.45 8.09
C LEU A 115 16.71 -3.56 7.64
N LEU A 116 17.02 -4.33 6.60
CA LEU A 116 18.36 -4.46 6.02
C LEU A 116 18.27 -4.14 4.53
N LEU A 117 19.01 -3.14 4.08
CA LEU A 117 19.11 -2.76 2.68
C LEU A 117 20.52 -3.08 2.19
N GLU A 118 20.60 -3.93 1.18
CA GLU A 118 21.81 -4.23 0.42
C GLU A 118 21.67 -3.67 -0.99
N ARG A 119 22.72 -3.80 -1.81
CA ARG A 119 22.75 -3.18 -3.14
C ARG A 119 21.64 -3.67 -4.07
N ASN A 120 21.37 -4.97 -4.05
CA ASN A 120 20.44 -5.64 -4.97
C ASN A 120 19.21 -6.20 -4.25
N ARG A 121 19.06 -5.87 -2.97
CA ARG A 121 18.26 -6.69 -2.08
C ARG A 121 17.84 -5.87 -0.87
N PHE A 122 16.61 -6.00 -0.43
CA PHE A 122 16.10 -5.34 0.77
C PHE A 122 15.38 -6.39 1.61
N THR A 123 15.49 -6.29 2.93
CA THR A 123 15.02 -7.20 3.98
C THR A 123 14.30 -6.47 5.10
N GLY A 124 13.25 -7.08 5.65
CA GLY A 124 12.35 -6.45 6.60
C GLY A 124 11.63 -7.53 7.38
N ASN A 125 12.04 -7.70 8.62
CA ASN A 125 11.47 -8.66 9.55
C ASN A 125 10.93 -7.90 10.76
N GLY A 126 9.68 -8.13 11.10
CA GLY A 126 9.02 -7.52 12.24
C GLY A 126 8.39 -8.58 13.13
N THR A 127 8.47 -8.39 14.44
CA THR A 127 7.68 -9.14 15.40
C THR A 127 7.00 -8.14 16.32
N PHE A 128 5.75 -8.39 16.65
CA PHE A 128 4.96 -7.55 17.54
C PHE A 128 4.15 -8.45 18.47
N GLY A 129 3.99 -8.01 19.71
CA GLY A 129 3.27 -8.73 20.73
C GLY A 129 2.64 -7.75 21.71
N MET A 130 1.34 -7.86 21.93
CA MET A 130 0.62 -7.10 22.93
C MET A 130 -0.35 -7.99 23.69
N ASP A 131 -0.93 -7.49 24.77
CA ASP A 131 -2.01 -8.22 25.44
C ASP A 131 -3.23 -8.34 24.52
N LYS A 132 -3.87 -9.52 24.53
CA LYS A 132 -5.04 -9.76 23.69
C LYS A 132 -6.18 -8.84 24.15
N PRO A 133 -6.83 -8.08 23.24
CA PRO A 133 -7.99 -7.27 23.59
C PRO A 133 -9.12 -8.10 24.23
N GLU A 134 -9.81 -7.55 25.23
CA GLU A 134 -10.91 -8.24 25.92
C GLU A 134 -12.08 -8.59 24.98
N ASP A 135 -12.30 -7.77 23.96
CA ASP A 135 -13.34 -7.93 22.94
C ASP A 135 -12.98 -8.96 21.85
N LEU A 136 -11.88 -9.71 22.02
CA LEU A 136 -11.40 -10.70 21.06
C LEU A 136 -11.15 -12.02 21.79
N ASP A 137 -11.81 -13.09 21.38
CA ASP A 137 -11.58 -14.44 21.91
C ASP A 137 -10.38 -15.09 21.25
N SER A 138 -10.35 -15.09 19.92
CA SER A 138 -9.23 -15.55 19.11
C SER A 138 -9.07 -14.76 17.81
N LEU A 139 -7.85 -14.70 17.28
CA LEU A 139 -7.54 -14.26 15.92
C LEU A 139 -6.42 -15.10 15.35
N THR A 140 -6.51 -15.40 14.06
CA THR A 140 -5.47 -15.95 13.20
C THR A 140 -5.57 -15.23 11.87
N LEU A 141 -4.45 -14.76 11.35
CA LEU A 141 -4.30 -14.14 10.05
C LEU A 141 -3.00 -14.64 9.46
N ASP A 142 -3.10 -15.31 8.32
CA ASP A 142 -1.97 -15.75 7.52
C ASP A 142 -2.08 -15.03 6.17
N VAL A 143 -1.02 -14.37 5.73
CA VAL A 143 -0.94 -13.76 4.40
C VAL A 143 0.37 -14.17 3.77
N MET A 144 0.30 -14.72 2.57
CA MET A 144 1.44 -15.04 1.73
C MET A 144 1.27 -14.33 0.39
N ALA A 145 2.29 -13.64 -0.08
CA ALA A 145 2.30 -13.07 -1.42
C ALA A 145 3.65 -13.36 -2.05
N GLU A 146 3.66 -13.73 -3.33
CA GLU A 146 4.87 -13.97 -4.09
C GLU A 146 4.70 -13.40 -5.50
N ARG A 147 5.67 -12.62 -5.95
CA ARG A 147 5.72 -12.12 -7.32
C ARG A 147 7.15 -12.16 -7.81
N THR A 148 7.43 -13.07 -8.73
CA THR A 148 8.73 -13.23 -9.37
C THR A 148 8.61 -13.06 -10.88
N SER A 149 9.69 -13.25 -11.63
CA SER A 149 9.59 -13.38 -13.10
C SER A 149 8.76 -14.58 -13.55
N GLU A 150 8.55 -15.60 -12.71
CA GLU A 150 7.84 -16.84 -13.06
C GLU A 150 6.43 -16.93 -12.47
N THR A 151 6.21 -16.37 -11.28
CA THR A 151 4.99 -16.57 -10.50
C THR A 151 4.40 -15.24 -10.01
N ASN A 152 3.08 -15.18 -9.90
CA ASN A 152 2.37 -14.10 -9.20
C ASN A 152 1.17 -14.70 -8.46
N THR A 153 1.32 -14.84 -7.14
CA THR A 153 0.35 -15.46 -6.24
C THR A 153 0.14 -14.64 -4.98
N PHE A 154 -1.05 -14.74 -4.43
CA PHE A 154 -1.45 -14.14 -3.16
C PHE A 154 -2.42 -15.08 -2.46
N ASP A 155 -2.21 -15.34 -1.18
CA ASP A 155 -3.08 -16.17 -0.35
C ASP A 155 -3.24 -15.46 1.00
N ALA A 156 -4.47 -15.36 1.48
CA ALA A 156 -4.78 -14.77 2.77
C ALA A 156 -5.88 -15.58 3.46
N ASP A 157 -5.56 -16.09 4.64
CA ASP A 157 -6.48 -16.82 5.51
C ASP A 157 -6.70 -16.02 6.79
N PHE A 158 -7.97 -15.79 7.13
CA PHE A 158 -8.38 -15.04 8.30
C PHE A 158 -9.40 -15.84 9.09
N SER A 159 -9.21 -15.89 10.41
CA SER A 159 -10.13 -16.48 11.35
C SER A 159 -10.16 -15.65 12.62
N ALA A 160 -11.34 -15.27 13.09
CA ALA A 160 -11.48 -14.53 14.34
C ALA A 160 -12.73 -14.97 15.09
N SER A 161 -12.66 -14.90 16.42
CA SER A 161 -13.81 -15.06 17.29
C SER A 161 -13.87 -13.95 18.32
N ALA A 162 -15.08 -13.48 18.63
CA ALA A 162 -15.31 -12.41 19.61
C ALA A 162 -16.56 -12.70 20.44
N PRO A 163 -16.61 -12.24 21.71
CA PRO A 163 -17.80 -12.36 22.55
C PRO A 163 -18.95 -11.48 22.01
N LEU A 164 -20.18 -11.96 22.18
CA LEU A 164 -21.40 -11.23 21.85
C LEU A 164 -22.08 -10.66 23.10
N ASP A 165 -22.12 -9.34 23.20
CA ASP A 165 -22.81 -8.63 24.28
C ASP A 165 -24.33 -8.56 24.06
N GLY A 166 -25.01 -9.69 24.22
CA GLY A 166 -26.46 -9.79 24.46
C GLY A 166 -27.40 -9.23 23.39
N GLN A 167 -26.87 -8.79 22.25
CA GLN A 167 -27.63 -8.38 21.07
C GLN A 167 -27.84 -9.61 20.20
N ALA A 168 -29.10 -10.03 20.05
CA ALA A 168 -29.44 -11.10 19.12
C ALA A 168 -29.05 -10.67 17.69
N ALA A 169 -28.12 -11.39 17.07
CA ALA A 169 -27.78 -11.17 15.68
C ALA A 169 -29.01 -11.41 14.80
N GLN A 170 -29.20 -10.56 13.79
CA GLN A 170 -30.32 -10.68 12.85
C GLN A 170 -30.16 -11.90 11.92
N ALA A 171 -28.93 -12.39 11.74
CA ALA A 171 -28.59 -13.61 11.02
C ALA A 171 -27.84 -14.57 11.96
N GLN A 172 -28.20 -15.86 11.89
CA GLN A 172 -27.57 -16.91 12.69
C GLN A 172 -26.26 -17.37 12.05
N SER A 173 -26.26 -17.47 10.73
CA SER A 173 -25.07 -17.76 9.96
C SER A 173 -25.16 -17.09 8.58
N MET A 174 -24.01 -16.75 8.01
CA MET A 174 -23.86 -16.28 6.63
C MET A 174 -22.64 -16.94 6.03
N GLN A 175 -22.71 -17.34 4.77
CA GLN A 175 -21.59 -17.83 3.99
C GLN A 175 -21.62 -17.21 2.61
N THR A 176 -20.43 -17.01 2.04
CA THR A 176 -20.26 -16.60 0.65
C THR A 176 -19.02 -17.27 0.08
N SER A 177 -19.06 -17.59 -1.20
CA SER A 177 -17.88 -18.05 -1.94
C SER A 177 -18.01 -17.62 -3.39
N GLY A 178 -16.89 -17.41 -4.07
CA GLY A 178 -16.92 -17.12 -5.48
C GLY A 178 -15.55 -17.01 -6.09
N SER A 179 -15.55 -16.73 -7.38
CA SER A 179 -14.36 -16.50 -8.18
C SER A 179 -14.56 -15.33 -9.14
N MET A 180 -13.45 -14.68 -9.47
CA MET A 180 -13.33 -13.66 -10.48
C MET A 180 -12.14 -14.04 -11.36
N SER A 181 -12.31 -13.97 -12.68
CA SER A 181 -11.23 -14.20 -13.64
C SER A 181 -11.19 -13.06 -14.64
N MET A 182 -10.00 -12.53 -14.86
CA MET A 182 -9.73 -11.43 -15.77
C MET A 182 -8.67 -11.85 -16.78
N SER A 183 -8.95 -11.63 -18.07
CA SER A 183 -7.96 -11.66 -19.15
C SER A 183 -7.93 -10.30 -19.85
N ALA A 184 -7.13 -10.16 -20.91
CA ALA A 184 -7.10 -8.93 -21.69
C ALA A 184 -8.47 -8.54 -22.28
N ASP A 185 -9.34 -9.51 -22.57
CA ASP A 185 -10.58 -9.33 -23.33
C ASP A 185 -11.84 -9.89 -22.65
N THR A 186 -11.69 -10.67 -21.58
CA THR A 186 -12.80 -11.37 -20.93
C THR A 186 -12.75 -11.15 -19.42
N PHE A 187 -13.91 -10.85 -18.85
CA PHE A 187 -14.14 -10.75 -17.43
C PHE A 187 -15.23 -11.75 -17.05
N THR A 188 -14.94 -12.61 -16.07
CA THR A 188 -15.90 -13.56 -15.52
C THR A 188 -15.96 -13.40 -14.01
N THR A 189 -17.16 -13.39 -13.44
CA THR A 189 -17.35 -13.53 -12.00
C THR A 189 -18.47 -14.51 -11.72
N SER A 190 -18.26 -15.39 -10.75
CA SER A 190 -19.29 -16.29 -10.27
C SER A 190 -19.24 -16.38 -8.76
N GLY A 191 -20.36 -16.71 -8.13
CA GLY A 191 -20.37 -16.89 -6.69
C GLY A 191 -21.71 -17.33 -6.16
N THR A 192 -21.71 -17.64 -4.87
CA THR A 192 -22.87 -18.05 -4.10
C THR A 192 -22.84 -17.36 -2.74
N PHE A 193 -24.02 -17.23 -2.16
CA PHE A 193 -24.18 -16.85 -0.77
C PHE A 193 -25.34 -17.62 -0.14
N SER A 194 -25.25 -17.84 1.16
CA SER A 194 -26.30 -18.44 1.97
C SER A 194 -26.36 -17.72 3.32
N ALA A 195 -27.57 -17.49 3.83
CA ALA A 195 -27.79 -16.85 5.12
C ALA A 195 -28.98 -17.47 5.84
N GLU A 196 -28.80 -17.78 7.12
CA GLU A 196 -29.89 -18.19 8.00
C GLU A 196 -30.47 -16.96 8.71
N THR A 197 -31.75 -16.71 8.48
CA THR A 197 -32.50 -15.55 8.95
C THR A 197 -33.54 -15.95 10.00
N ALA A 198 -33.82 -15.04 10.93
CA ALA A 198 -34.77 -15.31 12.01
C ALA A 198 -36.25 -15.31 11.57
N LEU A 199 -36.57 -14.73 10.42
CA LEU A 199 -37.94 -14.62 9.90
C LEU A 199 -38.05 -15.38 8.58
N PRO A 200 -39.05 -16.27 8.44
CA PRO A 200 -39.28 -16.93 7.16
C PRO A 200 -39.70 -15.89 6.13
N VAL A 201 -38.94 -15.82 5.05
CA VAL A 201 -39.30 -15.15 3.80
C VAL A 201 -39.56 -16.26 2.77
N GLU A 202 -40.57 -16.07 1.92
CA GLU A 202 -40.88 -16.97 0.80
C GLU A 202 -40.84 -16.16 -0.49
N GLU A 203 -39.65 -16.06 -1.07
CA GLU A 203 -39.39 -15.31 -2.29
C GLU A 203 -38.36 -16.06 -3.12
N SER A 204 -38.59 -16.22 -4.41
CA SER A 204 -37.57 -16.74 -5.32
C SER A 204 -37.48 -15.89 -6.57
N TYR A 205 -36.26 -15.71 -7.06
CA TYR A 205 -35.95 -14.98 -8.28
C TYR A 205 -34.87 -15.75 -9.01
N ASP A 206 -35.06 -15.93 -10.31
CA ASP A 206 -34.10 -16.49 -11.25
C ASP A 206 -34.12 -15.57 -12.46
N VAL A 207 -32.96 -15.01 -12.79
CA VAL A 207 -32.79 -14.02 -13.83
C VAL A 207 -31.65 -14.47 -14.72
N SER A 208 -31.91 -14.59 -16.01
CA SER A 208 -30.89 -14.81 -17.03
C SER A 208 -30.97 -13.71 -18.08
N ALA A 209 -29.83 -13.13 -18.45
CA ALA A 209 -29.74 -12.16 -19.52
C ALA A 209 -28.60 -12.49 -20.47
N SER A 210 -28.82 -12.26 -21.75
CA SER A 210 -27.82 -12.45 -22.80
C SER A 210 -27.96 -11.43 -23.91
N GLY A 211 -26.82 -11.07 -24.51
CA GLY A 211 -26.80 -10.26 -25.72
C GLY A 211 -27.46 -10.97 -26.90
N THR A 212 -28.20 -10.22 -27.72
CA THR A 212 -28.65 -10.67 -29.05
C THR A 212 -27.98 -9.81 -30.13
N GLU A 213 -28.12 -10.20 -31.40
CA GLU A 213 -27.59 -9.43 -32.54
C GLU A 213 -28.07 -7.96 -32.55
N THR A 214 -29.30 -7.71 -32.08
CA THR A 214 -29.95 -6.38 -32.18
C THR A 214 -30.32 -5.77 -30.82
N GLY A 215 -29.99 -6.43 -29.71
CA GLY A 215 -30.36 -5.98 -28.37
C GLY A 215 -30.00 -7.00 -27.30
N TYR A 216 -30.95 -7.31 -26.42
CA TYR A 216 -30.76 -8.18 -25.25
C TYR A 216 -32.00 -9.02 -25.01
N SER A 217 -31.82 -10.24 -24.51
CA SER A 217 -32.89 -11.09 -24.00
C SER A 217 -32.76 -11.19 -22.49
N LEU A 218 -33.86 -11.02 -21.76
CA LEU A 218 -33.94 -11.14 -20.31
C LEU A 218 -35.03 -12.14 -19.96
N SER A 219 -34.68 -13.29 -19.39
CA SER A 219 -35.62 -14.26 -18.86
C SER A 219 -35.68 -14.12 -17.34
N VAL A 220 -36.88 -14.09 -16.79
CA VAL A 220 -37.10 -13.98 -15.35
C VAL A 220 -38.10 -15.05 -14.93
N SER A 221 -37.78 -15.79 -13.88
CA SER A 221 -38.72 -16.63 -13.14
C SER A 221 -38.75 -16.16 -11.70
N GLN A 222 -39.93 -15.89 -11.15
CA GLN A 222 -40.04 -15.36 -9.80
C GLN A 222 -41.28 -15.89 -9.06
N THR A 223 -41.12 -16.12 -7.76
CA THR A 223 -42.20 -16.33 -6.81
C THR A 223 -42.14 -15.24 -5.76
N GLN A 224 -43.22 -14.49 -5.54
CA GLN A 224 -43.22 -13.41 -4.54
C GLN A 224 -44.60 -13.15 -3.91
N PRO A 225 -44.65 -12.62 -2.68
CA PRO A 225 -45.87 -12.13 -2.07
C PRO A 225 -46.30 -10.79 -2.70
N VAL A 226 -47.53 -10.74 -3.20
CA VAL A 226 -48.17 -9.55 -3.74
C VAL A 226 -49.15 -8.98 -2.72
N SER A 227 -48.92 -7.72 -2.31
CA SER A 227 -49.84 -6.99 -1.43
C SER A 227 -51.18 -6.72 -2.10
N GLU A 228 -52.25 -6.57 -1.31
CA GLU A 228 -53.60 -6.25 -1.81
C GLU A 228 -53.64 -5.00 -2.70
N TYR A 229 -52.81 -3.98 -2.41
CA TYR A 229 -52.71 -2.76 -3.22
C TYR A 229 -52.14 -2.97 -4.62
N GLN A 230 -51.42 -4.06 -4.83
CA GLN A 230 -50.82 -4.43 -6.11
C GLN A 230 -51.53 -5.61 -6.78
N ALA A 231 -52.42 -6.31 -6.06
CA ALA A 231 -53.10 -7.49 -6.56
C ALA A 231 -53.81 -7.25 -7.90
N ASP A 232 -54.45 -6.09 -8.08
CA ASP A 232 -55.14 -5.74 -9.34
C ASP A 232 -54.22 -5.73 -10.57
N ARG A 233 -52.92 -5.51 -10.38
CA ARG A 233 -51.90 -5.50 -11.45
C ARG A 233 -51.47 -6.91 -11.85
N TRP A 234 -51.65 -7.89 -10.96
CA TRP A 234 -51.10 -9.24 -11.11
C TRP A 234 -52.16 -10.34 -11.08
N ASN A 235 -53.43 -10.03 -10.80
CA ASN A 235 -54.53 -10.97 -10.60
C ASN A 235 -54.97 -11.76 -11.85
N SER A 236 -54.45 -11.41 -13.03
CA SER A 236 -54.64 -12.17 -14.26
C SER A 236 -53.41 -12.10 -15.15
N ARG A 237 -53.22 -13.11 -16.00
CA ARG A 237 -52.11 -13.12 -16.99
C ARG A 237 -52.10 -11.88 -17.89
N THR A 238 -53.27 -11.35 -18.25
CA THR A 238 -53.39 -10.13 -19.05
C THR A 238 -52.95 -8.89 -18.27
N ALA A 239 -53.36 -8.75 -17.01
CA ALA A 239 -52.92 -7.65 -16.15
C ALA A 239 -51.41 -7.73 -15.87
N ALA A 240 -50.89 -8.93 -15.61
CA ALA A 240 -49.46 -9.17 -15.44
C ALA A 240 -48.68 -8.78 -16.69
N LYS A 241 -49.13 -9.20 -17.88
CA LYS A 241 -48.50 -8.81 -19.16
C LYS A 241 -48.49 -7.29 -19.35
N GLN A 242 -49.62 -6.62 -19.14
CA GLN A 242 -49.69 -5.17 -19.28
C GLN A 242 -48.79 -4.45 -18.26
N THR A 243 -48.67 -5.00 -17.05
CA THR A 243 -47.79 -4.50 -16.01
C THR A 243 -46.32 -4.63 -16.41
N LEU A 244 -45.91 -5.80 -16.93
CA LEU A 244 -44.56 -6.04 -17.44
C LEU A 244 -44.24 -5.16 -18.66
N GLU A 245 -45.14 -5.08 -19.64
CA GLU A 245 -44.99 -4.21 -20.81
C GLU A 245 -44.83 -2.73 -20.40
N SER A 246 -45.59 -2.28 -19.40
CA SER A 246 -45.44 -0.91 -18.88
C SER A 246 -44.14 -0.69 -18.12
N GLN A 247 -43.61 -1.72 -17.45
CA GLN A 247 -42.35 -1.61 -16.70
C GLN A 247 -41.15 -1.58 -17.65
N PHE A 248 -41.11 -2.48 -18.64
CA PHE A 248 -39.95 -2.68 -19.51
C PHE A 248 -40.02 -1.87 -20.82
N GLY A 249 -41.22 -1.51 -21.27
CA GLY A 249 -41.41 -0.70 -22.49
C GLY A 249 -40.76 0.67 -22.41
N GLY A 250 -40.80 1.31 -21.24
CA GLY A 250 -40.19 2.64 -21.05
C GLY A 250 -38.67 2.64 -21.24
N VAL A 251 -38.00 1.55 -20.89
CA VAL A 251 -36.53 1.40 -21.07
C VAL A 251 -36.18 1.26 -22.54
N ALA A 252 -36.94 0.47 -23.31
CA ALA A 252 -36.70 0.35 -24.74
C ALA A 252 -36.97 1.66 -25.48
N GLU A 253 -38.09 2.33 -25.14
CA GLU A 253 -38.49 3.60 -25.75
C GLU A 253 -37.48 4.73 -25.49
N SER A 254 -36.84 4.78 -24.29
CA SER A 254 -35.85 5.81 -23.98
C SER A 254 -34.62 5.76 -24.88
N PHE A 255 -34.32 4.58 -25.44
CA PHE A 255 -33.24 4.37 -26.41
C PHE A 255 -33.78 4.17 -27.83
N GLY A 256 -35.03 4.55 -28.13
CA GLY A 256 -35.59 4.42 -29.49
C GLY A 256 -35.73 2.98 -29.99
N GLY A 257 -35.64 2.00 -29.09
CA GLY A 257 -35.85 0.58 -29.36
C GLY A 257 -37.27 0.13 -29.06
N THR A 258 -37.47 -1.19 -29.07
CA THR A 258 -38.74 -1.85 -28.72
C THR A 258 -38.50 -3.01 -27.76
N SER A 259 -39.49 -3.33 -26.93
CA SER A 259 -39.47 -4.50 -26.05
C SER A 259 -40.66 -5.41 -26.34
N THR A 260 -40.44 -6.71 -26.38
CA THR A 260 -41.52 -7.71 -26.47
C THR A 260 -41.54 -8.55 -25.21
N VAL A 261 -42.70 -8.63 -24.53
CA VAL A 261 -42.88 -9.46 -23.34
C VAL A 261 -43.66 -10.73 -23.66
N THR A 262 -43.05 -11.87 -23.35
CA THR A 262 -43.65 -13.21 -23.41
C THR A 262 -43.75 -13.76 -21.99
N ILE A 263 -44.92 -14.23 -21.58
CA ILE A 263 -45.09 -14.92 -20.29
C ILE A 263 -45.17 -16.41 -20.59
N GLU A 264 -44.26 -17.23 -20.08
CA GLU A 264 -44.26 -18.69 -20.29
C GLU A 264 -45.17 -19.38 -19.25
N SER A 265 -45.05 -18.99 -17.98
CA SER A 265 -45.78 -19.55 -16.84
C SER A 265 -46.45 -18.45 -16.02
N TYR A 266 -47.60 -18.76 -15.40
CA TYR A 266 -48.32 -17.80 -14.56
C TYR A 266 -49.27 -18.52 -13.60
N SER A 267 -49.14 -18.22 -12.32
CA SER A 267 -50.05 -18.59 -11.24
C SER A 267 -50.20 -17.42 -10.26
N PHE A 268 -51.43 -17.20 -9.79
CA PHE A 268 -51.73 -16.19 -8.78
C PHE A 268 -52.70 -16.78 -7.77
N GLU A 269 -52.23 -16.96 -6.54
CA GLU A 269 -52.98 -17.60 -5.47
C GLU A 269 -53.31 -16.60 -4.37
N GLN A 270 -54.60 -16.45 -4.09
CA GLN A 270 -55.06 -15.58 -3.02
C GLN A 270 -55.10 -16.36 -1.72
N SER A 271 -54.17 -16.08 -0.80
CA SER A 271 -54.18 -16.69 0.52
C SER A 271 -55.30 -16.09 1.39
N ALA A 272 -55.76 -16.80 2.42
CA ALA A 272 -56.87 -16.40 3.29
C ALA A 272 -56.61 -15.13 4.16
N GLY A 273 -55.51 -14.40 3.89
CA GLY A 273 -55.12 -13.13 4.52
C GLY A 273 -55.07 -11.96 3.52
N THR A 274 -54.27 -10.91 3.80
CA THR A 274 -54.14 -9.69 2.97
C THR A 274 -53.05 -9.78 1.90
N THR A 275 -52.47 -10.96 1.69
CA THR A 275 -51.32 -11.18 0.81
C THR A 275 -51.67 -12.29 -0.18
N SER A 276 -51.41 -12.06 -1.46
CA SER A 276 -51.50 -13.08 -2.52
C SER A 276 -50.10 -13.55 -2.89
N THR A 277 -49.97 -14.71 -3.52
CA THR A 277 -48.69 -15.22 -4.03
C THR A 277 -48.72 -15.21 -5.55
N LEU A 278 -47.69 -14.65 -6.18
CA LEU A 278 -47.48 -14.65 -7.63
C LEU A 278 -46.31 -15.58 -7.95
N ASP A 279 -46.53 -16.53 -8.85
CA ASP A 279 -45.50 -17.35 -9.49
C ASP A 279 -45.59 -17.07 -11.00
N ILE A 280 -44.53 -16.52 -11.59
CA ILE A 280 -44.52 -16.10 -12.98
C ILE A 280 -43.13 -16.28 -13.60
N SER A 281 -43.10 -16.84 -14.81
CA SER A 281 -41.93 -16.83 -15.68
C SER A 281 -42.24 -16.04 -16.96
N TYR A 282 -41.35 -15.13 -17.33
CA TYR A 282 -41.47 -14.30 -18.52
C TYR A 282 -40.11 -14.02 -19.19
N THR A 283 -40.11 -13.89 -20.51
CA THR A 283 -38.98 -13.42 -21.33
C THR A 283 -39.27 -12.04 -21.91
N ILE A 284 -38.28 -11.16 -21.88
CA ILE A 284 -38.28 -9.84 -22.49
C ILE A 284 -37.20 -9.78 -23.56
N GLU A 285 -37.62 -9.51 -24.80
CA GLU A 285 -36.69 -9.27 -25.91
C GLU A 285 -36.63 -7.77 -26.21
N TYR A 286 -35.44 -7.18 -26.04
CA TYR A 286 -35.14 -5.82 -26.48
C TYR A 286 -34.55 -5.83 -27.87
N SER A 287 -35.03 -4.95 -28.75
CA SER A 287 -34.50 -4.78 -30.11
C SER A 287 -34.28 -3.31 -30.42
N GLY A 288 -33.16 -2.99 -31.08
CA GLY A 288 -32.77 -1.62 -31.45
C GLY A 288 -32.26 -0.76 -30.30
N VAL A 289 -32.12 -1.32 -29.09
CA VAL A 289 -31.64 -0.59 -27.90
C VAL A 289 -30.14 -0.31 -27.98
N LYS A 290 -29.35 -1.21 -28.59
CA LYS A 290 -27.91 -1.03 -28.79
C LYS A 290 -27.58 0.25 -29.58
N ASP A 291 -28.23 0.43 -30.72
CA ASP A 291 -28.07 1.63 -31.55
C ASP A 291 -28.49 2.91 -30.81
N GLY A 292 -29.55 2.81 -30.00
CA GLY A 292 -30.03 3.91 -29.17
C GLY A 292 -29.07 4.32 -28.07
N VAL A 293 -28.49 3.34 -27.38
CA VAL A 293 -27.44 3.58 -26.38
C VAL A 293 -26.22 4.20 -27.03
N ALA A 294 -25.77 3.67 -28.18
CA ALA A 294 -24.67 4.27 -28.94
C ALA A 294 -24.97 5.73 -29.31
N ALA A 295 -26.15 6.03 -29.86
CA ALA A 295 -26.53 7.38 -30.24
C ALA A 295 -26.66 8.34 -29.03
N ALA A 296 -27.18 7.85 -27.90
CA ALA A 296 -27.27 8.63 -26.67
C ALA A 296 -25.89 8.96 -26.10
N LEU A 297 -24.99 7.97 -26.08
CA LEU A 297 -23.61 8.14 -25.60
C LEU A 297 -22.80 9.02 -26.54
N GLU A 298 -22.90 8.85 -27.86
CA GLU A 298 -22.30 9.74 -28.86
C GLU A 298 -22.78 11.18 -28.64
N SER A 299 -24.09 11.38 -28.48
CA SER A 299 -24.64 12.71 -28.23
C SER A 299 -24.12 13.32 -26.94
N GLN A 300 -23.96 12.53 -25.87
CA GLN A 300 -23.42 13.01 -24.61
C GLN A 300 -21.94 13.39 -24.74
N LEU A 301 -21.11 12.54 -25.36
CA LEU A 301 -19.68 12.77 -25.55
C LEU A 301 -19.42 13.95 -26.49
N ALA A 302 -20.11 14.03 -27.62
CA ALA A 302 -19.92 15.09 -28.62
C ALA A 302 -20.43 16.47 -28.14
N ASN A 303 -21.36 16.50 -27.18
CA ASN A 303 -21.88 17.74 -26.61
C ASN A 303 -21.25 18.12 -25.27
N ASP A 304 -20.32 17.31 -24.74
CA ASP A 304 -19.60 17.65 -23.52
C ASP A 304 -18.50 18.68 -23.84
N PRO A 305 -18.61 19.94 -23.36
CA PRO A 305 -17.62 20.97 -23.65
C PRO A 305 -16.27 20.73 -22.98
N SER A 306 -16.16 19.76 -22.06
CA SER A 306 -14.91 19.39 -21.41
C SER A 306 -14.07 18.39 -22.21
N LEU A 307 -14.68 17.67 -23.16
CA LEU A 307 -14.03 16.58 -23.88
C LEU A 307 -13.47 17.00 -25.27
N ASP A 308 -13.85 18.16 -25.80
CA ASP A 308 -13.44 18.66 -27.15
C ASP A 308 -13.39 17.56 -28.24
N MET A 309 -14.38 16.66 -28.23
CA MET A 309 -14.44 15.51 -29.14
C MET A 309 -15.23 15.85 -30.40
N SER A 310 -14.76 15.36 -31.55
CA SER A 310 -15.55 15.33 -32.76
C SER A 310 -16.68 14.29 -32.68
N SER A 311 -17.71 14.45 -33.51
CA SER A 311 -18.80 13.47 -33.63
C SER A 311 -18.28 12.09 -34.08
N GLU A 312 -17.19 12.04 -34.84
CA GLU A 312 -16.59 10.80 -35.33
C GLU A 312 -15.88 10.04 -34.18
N GLU A 313 -15.15 10.75 -33.33
CA GLU A 313 -14.52 10.18 -32.12
C GLU A 313 -15.57 9.73 -31.10
N ALA A 314 -16.59 10.57 -30.84
CA ALA A 314 -17.69 10.23 -29.95
C ALA A 314 -18.45 8.99 -30.43
N SER A 315 -18.65 8.85 -31.74
CA SER A 315 -19.30 7.68 -32.34
C SER A 315 -18.43 6.42 -32.22
N ALA A 316 -17.12 6.51 -32.41
CA ALA A 316 -16.22 5.36 -32.29
C ALA A 316 -16.21 4.81 -30.86
N VAL A 317 -16.17 5.70 -29.87
CA VAL A 317 -16.20 5.35 -28.45
C VAL A 317 -17.55 4.77 -28.07
N ALA A 318 -18.64 5.38 -28.51
CA ALA A 318 -19.97 4.87 -28.27
C ALA A 318 -20.19 3.47 -28.87
N GLN A 319 -19.64 3.20 -30.06
CA GLN A 319 -19.64 1.87 -30.66
C GLN A 319 -18.80 0.89 -29.83
N SER A 320 -17.59 1.27 -29.43
CA SER A 320 -16.73 0.41 -28.61
C SER A 320 -17.40 -0.05 -27.30
N VAL A 321 -18.19 0.82 -26.67
CA VAL A 321 -18.96 0.50 -25.44
C VAL A 321 -20.13 -0.45 -25.72
N VAL A 322 -20.78 -0.32 -26.87
CA VAL A 322 -21.88 -1.21 -27.28
C VAL A 322 -21.37 -2.56 -27.82
N ASP A 323 -20.13 -2.59 -28.30
CA ASP A 323 -19.42 -3.80 -28.71
C ASP A 323 -18.95 -4.66 -27.52
N VAL A 324 -18.97 -4.10 -26.30
CA VAL A 324 -18.82 -4.89 -25.07
C VAL A 324 -19.95 -5.89 -24.99
N GLU A 325 -19.59 -7.18 -25.02
CA GLU A 325 -20.52 -8.27 -25.16
C GLU A 325 -20.88 -8.81 -23.77
N LEU A 326 -22.10 -8.56 -23.32
CA LEU A 326 -22.68 -9.33 -22.23
C LEU A 326 -23.02 -10.74 -22.77
N ARG A 327 -22.13 -11.71 -22.52
CA ARG A 327 -22.32 -13.09 -22.97
C ARG A 327 -23.34 -13.80 -22.08
N THR A 328 -23.13 -13.69 -20.78
CA THR A 328 -23.96 -14.36 -19.78
C THR A 328 -24.14 -13.46 -18.56
N LEU A 329 -25.36 -13.38 -18.06
CA LEU A 329 -25.68 -12.89 -16.73
C LEU A 329 -26.75 -13.81 -16.18
N ASP A 330 -26.40 -14.66 -15.25
CA ASP A 330 -27.31 -15.51 -14.50
C ASP A 330 -27.26 -15.09 -13.04
N ALA A 331 -28.41 -14.89 -12.42
CA ALA A 331 -28.53 -14.55 -11.02
C ALA A 331 -29.76 -15.21 -10.44
N ASN A 332 -29.60 -15.87 -9.30
CA ASN A 332 -30.69 -16.49 -8.57
C ASN A 332 -30.67 -16.09 -7.09
N LEU A 333 -31.86 -16.09 -6.51
CA LEU A 333 -32.15 -15.87 -5.10
C LEU A 333 -33.29 -16.81 -4.72
N ASP A 334 -33.12 -17.64 -3.71
CA ASP A 334 -34.17 -18.43 -3.09
C ASP A 334 -34.19 -18.13 -1.59
N ALA A 335 -35.29 -17.53 -1.14
CA ALA A 335 -35.58 -17.32 0.26
C ALA A 335 -36.73 -18.26 0.64
N SER A 336 -36.43 -19.26 1.48
CA SER A 336 -37.40 -20.24 1.93
C SER A 336 -37.09 -20.74 3.34
N ALA A 337 -38.14 -20.96 4.13
CA ALA A 337 -38.07 -21.60 5.46
C ALA A 337 -37.05 -20.99 6.46
N GLY A 338 -36.69 -19.71 6.31
CA GLY A 338 -35.72 -19.03 7.15
C GLY A 338 -34.30 -19.03 6.60
N THR A 339 -34.04 -19.64 5.45
CA THR A 339 -32.78 -19.55 4.72
C THR A 339 -32.93 -18.64 3.51
N VAL A 340 -31.89 -17.89 3.18
CA VAL A 340 -31.76 -17.12 1.95
C VAL A 340 -30.50 -17.61 1.25
N GLU A 341 -30.64 -18.21 0.08
CA GLU A 341 -29.56 -18.65 -0.78
C GLU A 341 -29.59 -17.85 -2.07
N GLY A 342 -28.45 -17.67 -2.70
CA GLY A 342 -28.38 -17.07 -4.02
C GLY A 342 -27.06 -17.35 -4.69
N GLY A 343 -27.03 -17.13 -5.98
CA GLY A 343 -25.85 -17.31 -6.79
C GLY A 343 -25.87 -16.42 -8.00
N TRP A 344 -24.71 -16.13 -8.53
CA TRP A 344 -24.56 -15.35 -9.75
C TRP A 344 -23.44 -15.90 -10.61
N GLU A 345 -23.55 -15.64 -11.90
CA GLU A 345 -22.53 -15.85 -12.92
C GLU A 345 -22.65 -14.73 -13.95
N VAL A 346 -21.55 -14.04 -14.20
CA VAL A 346 -21.49 -12.93 -15.16
C VAL A 346 -20.26 -13.14 -16.03
N GLU A 347 -20.45 -13.10 -17.35
CA GLU A 347 -19.38 -13.11 -18.34
C GLU A 347 -19.54 -11.91 -19.28
N ILE A 348 -18.50 -11.07 -19.30
CA ILE A 348 -18.38 -9.91 -20.18
C ILE A 348 -17.18 -10.14 -21.09
N GLY A 349 -17.42 -10.04 -22.39
CA GLY A 349 -16.39 -10.13 -23.42
C GLY A 349 -16.13 -8.79 -24.12
N ASN A 350 -14.98 -8.73 -24.79
CA ASN A 350 -14.58 -7.65 -25.70
C ASN A 350 -14.47 -6.26 -25.05
N TYR A 351 -14.27 -6.17 -23.73
CA TYR A 351 -14.15 -4.86 -23.06
C TYR A 351 -12.82 -4.15 -23.35
N ALA A 352 -11.78 -4.88 -23.79
CA ALA A 352 -10.46 -4.35 -24.10
C ALA A 352 -10.51 -3.16 -25.07
N GLN A 353 -11.37 -3.26 -26.10
CA GLN A 353 -11.48 -2.23 -27.13
C GLN A 353 -12.13 -0.96 -26.58
N ALA A 354 -13.15 -1.11 -25.73
CA ALA A 354 -13.77 0.03 -25.05
C ALA A 354 -12.77 0.71 -24.10
N LEU A 355 -11.98 -0.08 -23.37
CA LEU A 355 -10.95 0.44 -22.49
C LEU A 355 -9.87 1.21 -23.26
N ARG A 356 -9.30 0.61 -24.32
CA ARG A 356 -8.31 1.27 -25.20
C ARG A 356 -8.87 2.55 -25.81
N SER A 357 -10.11 2.52 -26.29
CA SER A 357 -10.77 3.71 -26.86
C SER A 357 -10.90 4.83 -25.81
N GLY A 358 -11.25 4.49 -24.56
CA GLY A 358 -11.28 5.45 -23.46
C GLY A 358 -9.91 6.03 -23.10
N LEU A 359 -8.87 5.21 -23.11
CA LEU A 359 -7.49 5.62 -22.87
C LEU A 359 -6.98 6.55 -23.97
N ASP A 360 -7.24 6.23 -25.24
CA ASP A 360 -6.83 7.06 -26.38
C ASP A 360 -7.46 8.47 -26.31
N ILE A 361 -8.71 8.58 -25.83
CA ILE A 361 -9.35 9.89 -25.58
C ILE A 361 -8.62 10.64 -24.46
N ALA A 362 -8.36 9.97 -23.35
CA ALA A 362 -7.70 10.58 -22.19
C ALA A 362 -6.29 11.06 -22.55
N GLU A 363 -5.58 10.33 -23.42
CA GLU A 363 -4.28 10.71 -23.94
C GLU A 363 -4.38 11.96 -24.82
N GLN A 364 -5.35 12.00 -25.74
CA GLN A 364 -5.56 13.14 -26.65
C GLN A 364 -5.99 14.42 -25.93
N GLN A 365 -6.75 14.30 -24.84
CA GLN A 365 -7.21 15.44 -24.04
C GLN A 365 -6.15 15.93 -23.05
N SER A 366 -5.23 15.06 -22.65
CA SER A 366 -4.18 15.45 -21.73
C SER A 366 -3.08 16.22 -22.45
N THR A 367 -2.79 17.43 -21.95
CA THR A 367 -1.54 18.12 -22.27
C THR A 367 -0.42 17.81 -21.27
N ASP A 368 -0.73 17.01 -20.24
CA ASP A 368 0.23 16.58 -19.22
C ASP A 368 0.97 15.34 -19.74
N GLU A 369 2.27 15.50 -19.97
CA GLU A 369 3.17 14.45 -20.47
C GLU A 369 3.15 13.21 -19.55
N ASN A 370 2.97 13.38 -18.24
CA ASN A 370 2.93 12.25 -17.30
C ASN A 370 1.69 11.40 -17.50
N VAL A 371 0.56 12.01 -17.81
CA VAL A 371 -0.70 11.30 -18.06
C VAL A 371 -0.61 10.56 -19.40
N THR A 372 -0.05 11.19 -20.43
CA THR A 372 0.15 10.53 -21.73
C THR A 372 1.14 9.37 -21.65
N GLU A 373 2.22 9.52 -20.88
CA GLU A 373 3.20 8.45 -20.65
C GLU A 373 2.57 7.28 -19.87
N ALA A 374 1.80 7.59 -18.82
CA ALA A 374 1.07 6.57 -18.04
C ALA A 374 0.06 5.80 -18.91
N ILE A 375 -0.66 6.49 -19.80
CA ILE A 375 -1.58 5.85 -20.74
C ILE A 375 -0.84 4.97 -21.74
N GLY A 376 0.29 5.45 -22.30
CA GLY A 376 1.14 4.63 -23.17
C GLY A 376 1.63 3.35 -22.48
N GLN A 377 1.99 3.45 -21.20
CA GLN A 377 2.37 2.29 -20.39
C GLN A 377 1.20 1.32 -20.17
N ILE A 378 -0.01 1.82 -19.88
CA ILE A 378 -1.22 0.99 -19.75
C ILE A 378 -1.52 0.27 -21.07
N ASN A 379 -1.44 0.96 -22.20
CA ASN A 379 -1.64 0.34 -23.51
C ASN A 379 -0.62 -0.78 -23.77
N THR A 380 0.65 -0.55 -23.40
CA THR A 380 1.70 -1.58 -23.51
C THR A 380 1.41 -2.79 -22.62
N MET A 381 0.92 -2.56 -21.38
CA MET A 381 0.50 -3.64 -20.49
C MET A 381 -0.67 -4.44 -21.07
N LEU A 382 -1.70 -3.77 -21.61
CA LEU A 382 -2.84 -4.45 -22.24
C LEU A 382 -2.41 -5.29 -23.46
N ASP A 383 -1.47 -4.78 -24.27
CA ASP A 383 -0.92 -5.50 -25.42
C ASP A 383 -0.12 -6.73 -24.97
N ALA A 384 0.71 -6.59 -23.94
CA ALA A 384 1.46 -7.70 -23.35
C ALA A 384 0.53 -8.75 -22.72
N GLN A 385 -0.51 -8.31 -21.99
CA GLN A 385 -1.53 -9.21 -21.42
C GLN A 385 -2.21 -10.02 -22.52
N GLN A 386 -2.58 -9.36 -23.63
CA GLN A 386 -3.22 -10.01 -24.76
C GLN A 386 -2.27 -10.97 -25.49
N ALA A 387 -1.01 -10.58 -25.68
CA ALA A 387 -0.01 -11.41 -26.35
C ALA A 387 0.35 -12.67 -25.54
N ALA A 388 0.43 -12.53 -24.21
CA ALA A 388 0.74 -13.61 -23.30
C ALA A 388 -0.46 -14.48 -22.91
N ASP A 389 -1.69 -14.08 -23.28
CA ASP A 389 -2.93 -14.70 -22.79
C ASP A 389 -2.93 -14.75 -21.25
N LEU A 390 -2.55 -13.64 -20.61
CA LEU A 390 -2.51 -13.53 -19.16
C LEU A 390 -3.93 -13.71 -18.63
N ARG A 391 -4.11 -14.65 -17.70
CA ARG A 391 -5.34 -14.81 -16.94
C ARG A 391 -5.04 -14.68 -15.47
N GLN A 392 -5.72 -13.76 -14.80
CA GLN A 392 -5.66 -13.60 -13.36
C GLN A 392 -6.95 -14.13 -12.75
N THR A 393 -6.83 -14.96 -11.73
CA THR A 393 -7.96 -15.51 -11.00
C THR A 393 -7.88 -15.05 -9.55
N VAL A 394 -9.02 -14.67 -8.99
CA VAL A 394 -9.20 -14.38 -7.56
C VAL A 394 -10.33 -15.27 -7.07
N GLU A 395 -10.09 -16.06 -6.05
CA GLU A 395 -11.09 -16.88 -5.38
C GLU A 395 -11.28 -16.38 -3.95
N TRP A 396 -12.51 -16.43 -3.45
CA TRP A 396 -12.79 -16.09 -2.07
C TRP A 396 -13.81 -17.03 -1.44
N SER A 397 -13.71 -17.16 -0.12
CA SER A 397 -14.73 -17.74 0.73
C SER A 397 -14.81 -16.97 2.03
N GLY A 398 -16.02 -16.82 2.57
CA GLY A 398 -16.26 -16.14 3.83
C GLY A 398 -17.39 -16.81 4.59
N SER A 399 -17.26 -16.91 5.90
CA SER A 399 -18.34 -17.36 6.77
C SER A 399 -18.40 -16.54 8.04
N LEU A 400 -19.62 -16.32 8.51
CA LEU A 400 -19.96 -15.69 9.77
C LEU A 400 -20.91 -16.63 10.47
N THR A 401 -20.59 -17.05 11.69
CA THR A 401 -21.46 -17.87 12.53
C THR A 401 -21.66 -17.17 13.86
N THR A 402 -22.91 -17.01 14.27
CA THR A 402 -23.28 -16.40 15.55
C THR A 402 -23.88 -17.46 16.46
N THR A 403 -23.31 -17.62 17.65
CA THR A 403 -23.87 -18.41 18.74
C THR A 403 -24.52 -17.51 19.80
N ASP A 404 -25.05 -18.08 20.87
CA ASP A 404 -25.63 -17.31 21.99
C ASP A 404 -24.61 -16.42 22.71
N SER A 405 -23.30 -16.68 22.54
CA SER A 405 -22.24 -15.98 23.29
C SER A 405 -21.04 -15.53 22.45
N THR A 406 -20.88 -16.03 21.22
CA THR A 406 -19.71 -15.74 20.38
C THR A 406 -20.10 -15.51 18.93
N VAL A 407 -19.35 -14.63 18.26
CA VAL A 407 -19.34 -14.49 16.81
C VAL A 407 -18.04 -15.06 16.28
N GLU A 408 -18.12 -15.97 15.31
CA GLU A 408 -17.00 -16.56 14.61
C GLU A 408 -17.00 -16.08 13.16
N MET A 409 -15.84 -15.63 12.67
CA MET A 409 -15.63 -15.14 11.32
C MET A 409 -14.47 -15.90 10.70
N GLN A 410 -14.64 -16.35 9.47
CA GLN A 410 -13.57 -16.93 8.67
C GLN A 410 -13.63 -16.31 7.27
N ALA A 411 -12.49 -15.97 6.70
CA ALA A 411 -12.39 -15.50 5.33
C ALA A 411 -11.09 -16.03 4.72
N ASN A 412 -11.17 -16.54 3.50
CA ASN A 412 -10.01 -16.95 2.72
C ASN A 412 -10.08 -16.26 1.37
N VAL A 413 -8.97 -15.70 0.91
CA VAL A 413 -8.84 -15.05 -0.39
C VAL A 413 -7.56 -15.55 -1.02
N SER A 414 -7.63 -16.07 -2.24
CA SER A 414 -6.46 -16.44 -3.03
C SER A 414 -6.50 -15.75 -4.37
N SER A 415 -5.33 -15.49 -4.94
CA SER A 415 -5.17 -15.01 -6.29
C SER A 415 -3.96 -15.65 -6.95
N ASP A 416 -4.15 -16.02 -8.20
CA ASP A 416 -3.13 -16.61 -9.05
C ASP A 416 -3.14 -15.98 -10.44
N SER A 417 -2.02 -16.09 -11.14
CA SER A 417 -1.87 -15.64 -12.52
C SER A 417 -1.33 -16.75 -13.41
N GLU A 418 -2.14 -17.17 -14.38
CA GLU A 418 -1.73 -18.07 -15.45
C GLU A 418 -0.99 -17.29 -16.55
N ASN A 419 0.04 -17.90 -17.15
CA ASN A 419 0.90 -17.29 -18.18
C ASN A 419 1.68 -16.04 -17.73
N TRP A 420 1.90 -15.88 -16.42
CA TRP A 420 2.64 -14.74 -15.86
C TRP A 420 4.05 -14.58 -16.47
N ALA A 421 4.84 -15.65 -16.56
CA ALA A 421 6.18 -15.58 -17.15
C ALA A 421 6.18 -15.06 -18.60
N ALA A 422 5.20 -15.49 -19.41
CA ALA A 422 5.07 -15.01 -20.78
C ALA A 422 4.68 -13.52 -20.83
N TYR A 423 3.83 -13.07 -19.91
CA TYR A 423 3.48 -11.67 -19.77
C TYR A 423 4.68 -10.80 -19.39
N VAL A 424 5.51 -11.27 -18.46
CA VAL A 424 6.77 -10.63 -18.09
C VAL A 424 7.73 -10.51 -19.29
N ASP A 425 7.88 -11.58 -20.06
CA ASP A 425 8.72 -11.59 -21.27
C ASP A 425 8.24 -10.55 -22.29
N GLU A 426 6.92 -10.45 -22.52
CA GLU A 426 6.34 -9.46 -23.45
C GLU A 426 6.55 -8.02 -22.95
N LEU A 427 6.44 -7.77 -21.65
CA LEU A 427 6.73 -6.45 -21.08
C LEU A 427 8.18 -6.05 -21.29
N GLN A 428 9.13 -6.95 -21.00
CA GLN A 428 10.56 -6.69 -21.22
C GLN A 428 10.87 -6.46 -22.70
N ALA A 429 10.26 -7.24 -23.60
CA ALA A 429 10.41 -7.08 -25.05
C ALA A 429 9.91 -5.71 -25.55
N ASN A 430 8.90 -5.15 -24.87
CA ASN A 430 8.33 -3.83 -25.17
C ASN A 430 8.93 -2.70 -24.31
N GLY A 431 10.01 -2.97 -23.57
CA GLY A 431 10.75 -1.96 -22.82
C GLY A 431 10.09 -1.52 -21.51
N VAL A 432 9.20 -2.34 -20.94
CA VAL A 432 8.60 -2.13 -19.62
C VAL A 432 9.28 -3.03 -18.61
N ASP A 433 9.93 -2.43 -17.62
CA ASP A 433 10.62 -3.13 -16.52
C ASP A 433 9.63 -3.63 -15.45
N ALA A 434 8.71 -4.50 -15.84
CA ALA A 434 7.58 -4.90 -14.99
C ALA A 434 7.88 -6.02 -13.96
N ALA A 435 9.00 -6.73 -14.11
CA ALA A 435 9.32 -7.91 -13.27
C ALA A 435 10.81 -8.05 -12.95
N GLN A 436 11.51 -6.93 -12.77
CA GLN A 436 12.90 -6.99 -12.30
C GLN A 436 13.01 -7.26 -10.80
N ASN A 437 11.88 -7.32 -10.10
CA ASN A 437 11.84 -7.38 -8.64
C ASN A 437 11.11 -8.65 -8.23
N ASP A 438 11.85 -9.63 -7.76
CA ASP A 438 11.28 -10.78 -7.07
C ASP A 438 10.82 -10.30 -5.70
N VAL A 439 9.54 -10.44 -5.38
CA VAL A 439 8.90 -9.99 -4.14
C VAL A 439 8.33 -11.19 -3.42
N SER A 440 8.53 -11.28 -2.10
CA SER A 440 7.72 -12.15 -1.25
C SER A 440 7.15 -11.37 -0.06
N MET A 441 6.08 -11.85 0.54
CA MET A 441 5.47 -11.30 1.75
C MET A 441 4.86 -12.42 2.55
N GLU A 442 5.14 -12.45 3.85
CA GLU A 442 4.59 -13.39 4.80
C GLU A 442 4.17 -12.62 6.06
N LEU A 443 2.87 -12.57 6.35
CA LEU A 443 2.34 -12.03 7.60
C LEU A 443 1.64 -13.15 8.34
N HIS A 444 2.02 -13.37 9.59
CA HIS A 444 1.34 -14.28 10.49
C HIS A 444 0.95 -13.53 11.75
N ALA A 445 -0.34 -13.40 12.04
CA ALA A 445 -0.80 -12.86 13.31
C ALA A 445 -1.72 -13.85 13.99
N GLN A 446 -1.54 -14.05 15.30
CA GLN A 446 -2.34 -14.98 16.06
C GLN A 446 -2.52 -14.54 17.50
N THR A 447 -3.60 -15.01 18.13
CA THR A 447 -3.77 -14.92 19.58
C THR A 447 -3.40 -16.24 20.24
N GLU A 448 -2.40 -16.22 21.12
CA GLU A 448 -1.96 -17.39 21.89
C GLU A 448 -1.65 -16.96 23.34
N ASP A 449 -2.03 -17.80 24.31
CA ASP A 449 -1.75 -17.57 25.75
C ASP A 449 -2.17 -16.20 26.31
N GLY A 450 -3.25 -15.62 25.76
CA GLY A 450 -3.77 -14.31 26.19
C GLY A 450 -3.02 -13.11 25.61
N ARG A 451 -2.13 -13.34 24.65
CA ARG A 451 -1.42 -12.30 23.87
C ARG A 451 -1.84 -12.36 22.42
N LEU A 452 -1.78 -11.22 21.74
CA LEU A 452 -1.81 -11.12 20.29
C LEU A 452 -0.37 -10.96 19.82
N THR A 453 0.12 -11.88 18.98
CA THR A 453 1.43 -11.79 18.33
C THR A 453 1.24 -11.60 16.82
N ALA A 454 2.14 -10.86 16.20
CA ALA A 454 2.20 -10.68 14.76
C ALA A 454 3.65 -10.72 14.30
N ASP A 455 3.95 -11.62 13.38
CA ASP A 455 5.23 -11.79 12.72
C ASP A 455 5.06 -11.36 11.26
N MET A 456 5.95 -10.51 10.79
CA MET A 456 5.98 -10.03 9.42
C MET A 456 7.36 -10.32 8.85
N SER A 457 7.38 -11.07 7.77
CA SER A 457 8.48 -11.16 6.84
C SER A 457 7.95 -10.72 5.48
N MET A 458 8.84 -10.32 4.65
CA MET A 458 8.63 -9.88 3.28
C MET A 458 9.97 -10.02 2.61
N SER A 459 10.10 -10.30 1.25
CA SER A 459 11.22 -10.23 0.17
C SER A 459 11.20 -9.15 -0.88
N VAL A 460 12.38 -8.53 -1.19
CA VAL A 460 12.68 -8.01 -2.51
C VAL A 460 14.12 -8.07 -2.95
N GLU A 461 14.27 -8.70 -4.11
CA GLU A 461 15.50 -8.79 -4.86
C GLU A 461 15.33 -8.10 -6.21
N GLN A 462 16.21 -7.15 -6.52
CA GLN A 462 16.28 -6.45 -7.82
C GLN A 462 17.73 -6.11 -8.15
N GLU A 463 18.12 -6.27 -9.42
CA GLU A 463 19.43 -5.78 -9.86
C GLU A 463 19.55 -4.26 -9.69
N ASP A 464 20.59 -3.81 -8.96
CA ASP A 464 20.84 -2.39 -8.67
C ASP A 464 19.64 -1.69 -7.99
N LEU A 465 18.90 -2.40 -7.12
CA LEU A 465 17.76 -1.89 -6.34
C LEU A 465 17.99 -0.47 -5.81
N VAL A 466 19.12 -0.23 -5.16
CA VAL A 466 19.46 1.09 -4.59
C VAL A 466 19.63 2.15 -5.67
N GLY A 467 20.23 1.80 -6.81
CA GLY A 467 20.38 2.68 -7.96
C GLY A 467 19.03 3.07 -8.55
N THR A 468 18.17 2.09 -8.81
CA THR A 468 16.81 2.27 -9.30
C THR A 468 15.97 3.12 -8.35
N MET A 469 16.07 2.87 -7.05
CA MET A 469 15.37 3.64 -6.02
C MET A 469 15.83 5.11 -6.01
N VAL A 470 17.14 5.37 -6.06
CA VAL A 470 17.66 6.74 -6.13
C VAL A 470 17.23 7.44 -7.41
N ASP A 471 17.24 6.74 -8.54
CA ASP A 471 16.83 7.29 -9.83
C ASP A 471 15.32 7.62 -9.85
N SER A 472 14.49 6.77 -9.26
CA SER A 472 13.05 7.01 -9.07
C SER A 472 12.78 8.25 -8.21
N ILE A 473 13.49 8.40 -7.07
CA ILE A 473 13.36 9.59 -6.22
C ILE A 473 13.86 10.83 -6.97
N MET A 474 14.94 10.72 -7.73
CA MET A 474 15.46 11.84 -8.54
C MET A 474 14.48 12.27 -9.63
N GLN A 475 13.81 11.32 -10.28
CA GLN A 475 12.77 11.59 -11.28
C GLN A 475 11.56 12.28 -10.64
N SER A 476 11.07 11.76 -9.51
CA SER A 476 9.97 12.38 -8.75
C SER A 476 10.34 13.79 -8.24
N ALA A 477 11.56 13.97 -7.72
CA ALA A 477 12.04 15.27 -7.26
C ALA A 477 12.25 16.27 -8.41
N ALA A 478 12.54 15.82 -9.62
CA ALA A 478 12.63 16.68 -10.80
C ALA A 478 11.24 17.15 -11.28
N GLN A 479 10.20 16.36 -11.02
CA GLN A 479 8.81 16.68 -11.36
C GLN A 479 8.12 17.58 -10.32
N SER A 480 8.61 17.60 -9.08
CA SER A 480 8.04 18.45 -8.03
C SER A 480 8.46 19.92 -8.19
N PRO A 481 7.51 20.89 -8.23
CA PRO A 481 7.82 22.32 -8.28
C PRO A 481 8.54 22.84 -7.01
N THR A 482 8.62 22.04 -5.95
CA THR A 482 9.36 22.32 -4.70
C THR A 482 10.65 21.49 -4.56
N GLY A 483 11.03 20.72 -5.58
CA GLY A 483 12.27 19.94 -5.59
C GLY A 483 13.49 20.85 -5.59
N SER A 484 14.10 21.06 -4.42
CA SER A 484 15.28 21.92 -4.32
C SER A 484 16.49 21.31 -5.06
N GLU A 485 17.30 22.14 -5.72
CA GLU A 485 18.59 21.71 -6.31
C GLU A 485 19.50 21.00 -5.29
N GLN A 486 19.30 21.30 -4.00
CA GLN A 486 20.01 20.71 -2.88
C GLN A 486 19.65 19.22 -2.68
N SER A 487 18.37 18.86 -2.75
CA SER A 487 17.91 17.46 -2.65
C SER A 487 18.48 16.62 -3.80
N GLN A 488 18.48 17.14 -5.03
CA GLN A 488 19.07 16.46 -6.18
C GLN A 488 20.60 16.32 -6.07
N ARG A 489 21.29 17.26 -5.40
CA ARG A 489 22.73 17.18 -5.15
C ARG A 489 23.04 16.08 -4.14
N ILE A 490 22.27 15.99 -3.05
CA ILE A 490 22.39 14.95 -2.01
C ILE A 490 22.18 13.55 -2.61
N LEU A 491 21.12 13.37 -3.42
CA LEU A 491 20.84 12.08 -4.07
C LEU A 491 21.96 11.65 -5.04
N ARG A 492 22.52 12.59 -5.80
CA ARG A 492 23.69 12.33 -6.66
C ARG A 492 24.92 11.96 -5.84
N GLN A 493 25.15 12.62 -4.71
CA GLN A 493 26.28 12.30 -3.82
C GLN A 493 26.09 10.93 -3.15
N LEU A 494 24.86 10.57 -2.77
CA LEU A 494 24.52 9.24 -2.28
C LEU A 494 24.79 8.17 -3.35
N LYS A 495 24.37 8.40 -4.61
CA LYS A 495 24.71 7.50 -5.72
C LYS A 495 26.23 7.35 -5.90
N ASN A 496 26.96 8.46 -5.83
CA ASN A 496 28.42 8.48 -5.94
C ASN A 496 29.15 7.90 -4.72
N SER A 497 28.48 7.79 -3.58
CA SER A 497 29.04 7.25 -2.34
C SER A 497 29.22 5.74 -2.37
N GLN A 498 28.66 5.07 -3.39
CA GLN A 498 28.74 3.62 -3.57
C GLN A 498 28.28 2.90 -2.29
N PHE A 499 27.01 3.13 -1.94
CA PHE A 499 26.35 2.44 -0.84
C PHE A 499 26.49 0.91 -1.01
N GLN A 500 26.85 0.23 0.09
CA GLN A 500 26.98 -1.23 0.11
C GLN A 500 25.83 -1.89 0.86
N THR A 501 25.66 -1.50 2.12
CA THR A 501 24.64 -2.05 3.00
C THR A 501 24.24 -1.03 4.07
N GLY A 502 23.01 -1.13 4.56
CA GLY A 502 22.48 -0.35 5.66
C GLY A 502 21.48 -1.17 6.43
N LYS A 503 21.47 -1.01 7.75
CA LYS A 503 20.57 -1.74 8.64
C LYS A 503 19.94 -0.79 9.63
N ILE A 504 18.66 -0.98 9.91
CA ILE A 504 17.94 -0.37 11.02
C ILE A 504 17.38 -1.51 11.84
N ASP A 505 17.52 -1.42 13.15
CA ASP A 505 16.99 -2.35 14.13
C ASP A 505 16.25 -1.54 15.19
N VAL A 506 14.96 -1.81 15.35
CA VAL A 506 14.11 -1.21 16.36
C VAL A 506 13.69 -2.33 17.29
N SER A 507 13.84 -2.14 18.59
CA SER A 507 13.27 -3.02 19.60
C SER A 507 12.54 -2.19 20.63
N VAL A 508 11.36 -2.68 21.01
CA VAL A 508 10.47 -2.06 21.98
C VAL A 508 10.09 -3.12 22.99
N ASP A 509 10.30 -2.82 24.26
CA ASP A 509 9.77 -3.59 25.37
C ASP A 509 9.01 -2.68 26.35
N SER A 510 8.53 -3.24 27.45
CA SER A 510 7.72 -2.53 28.44
C SER A 510 8.46 -1.43 29.20
N GLU A 511 9.78 -1.35 29.08
CA GLU A 511 10.62 -0.39 29.80
C GLU A 511 11.50 0.45 28.86
N ASN A 512 11.81 -0.03 27.66
CA ASN A 512 12.79 0.60 26.78
C ASN A 512 12.38 0.57 25.31
N VAL A 513 12.78 1.62 24.60
CA VAL A 513 12.81 1.67 23.14
C VAL A 513 14.28 1.81 22.72
N VAL A 514 14.76 0.90 21.87
CA VAL A 514 16.11 0.95 21.30
C VAL A 514 16.01 1.01 19.79
N ILE A 515 16.64 2.02 19.21
CA ILE A 515 16.77 2.19 17.75
C ILE A 515 18.25 2.20 17.43
N GLU A 516 18.74 1.20 16.70
CA GLU A 516 20.10 1.12 16.21
C GLU A 516 20.08 1.17 14.67
N ALA A 517 20.90 2.03 14.08
CA ALA A 517 20.98 2.20 12.63
C ALA A 517 22.43 2.29 12.19
N GLY A 518 22.75 1.76 11.02
CA GLY A 518 24.09 1.80 10.46
C GLY A 518 24.09 1.75 8.94
N ALA A 519 25.17 2.23 8.34
CA ALA A 519 25.38 2.15 6.90
C ALA A 519 26.87 2.05 6.55
N LYS A 520 27.14 1.35 5.43
CA LYS A 520 28.46 1.16 4.83
C LYS A 520 28.47 1.70 3.41
N PHE A 521 29.53 2.44 3.11
CA PHE A 521 29.80 3.07 1.82
C PHE A 521 31.23 2.73 1.38
N ASP A 522 31.43 2.50 0.09
CA ASP A 522 32.78 2.35 -0.48
C ASP A 522 33.47 3.68 -0.68
N ASN A 523 32.71 4.76 -0.91
CA ASN A 523 33.22 6.07 -1.22
C ASN A 523 32.56 7.17 -0.39
N MET A 524 32.74 7.13 0.93
CA MET A 524 32.26 8.19 1.83
C MET A 524 32.84 9.58 1.49
N SER A 525 33.98 9.64 0.80
CA SER A 525 34.56 10.91 0.33
C SER A 525 33.66 11.67 -0.66
N ALA A 526 32.76 10.97 -1.37
CA ALA A 526 31.74 11.60 -2.21
C ALA A 526 30.71 12.40 -1.41
N LEU A 527 30.43 11.98 -0.17
CA LEU A 527 29.64 12.72 0.82
C LEU A 527 30.50 13.74 1.59
N GLY A 528 31.81 13.51 1.63
CA GLY A 528 32.81 14.32 2.31
C GLY A 528 32.77 15.81 1.95
N GLN A 529 32.39 16.20 0.74
CA GLN A 529 32.28 17.63 0.42
C GLN A 529 31.25 18.35 1.29
N GLN A 530 30.06 17.77 1.50
CA GLN A 530 29.03 18.40 2.34
C GLN A 530 29.40 18.35 3.82
N ILE A 531 30.02 17.25 4.25
CA ILE A 531 30.51 17.11 5.62
C ILE A 531 31.58 18.18 5.87
N ASN A 532 32.55 18.31 4.98
CA ASN A 532 33.61 19.31 5.08
C ASN A 532 33.04 20.72 5.06
N GLU A 533 32.12 21.03 4.13
CA GLU A 533 31.43 22.33 4.07
C GLU A 533 30.70 22.66 5.38
N ALA A 534 30.10 21.66 6.04
CA ALA A 534 29.45 21.84 7.34
C ALA A 534 30.43 22.22 8.46
N TYR A 535 31.72 21.87 8.31
CA TYR A 535 32.78 22.17 9.28
C TYR A 535 33.85 23.09 8.68
N GLY A 536 33.43 24.18 8.04
CA GLY A 536 34.33 25.24 7.58
C GLY A 536 35.17 24.91 6.34
N GLY A 537 34.82 23.85 5.61
CA GLY A 537 35.53 23.35 4.44
C GLY A 537 36.72 22.43 4.76
N HIS A 538 36.90 22.05 6.02
CA HIS A 538 38.02 21.21 6.46
C HIS A 538 37.75 19.71 6.25
N THR A 539 38.81 18.93 6.04
CA THR A 539 38.71 17.48 5.81
C THR A 539 38.35 16.74 7.09
N VAL A 540 37.07 16.40 7.27
CA VAL A 540 36.62 15.59 8.39
C VAL A 540 36.98 14.13 8.14
N THR A 541 37.63 13.50 9.12
CA THR A 541 37.98 12.08 9.07
C THR A 541 37.03 11.23 9.91
N GLN A 542 36.52 11.77 11.01
CA GLN A 542 35.64 11.06 11.92
C GLN A 542 34.74 12.02 12.71
N VAL A 543 33.53 11.57 13.01
CA VAL A 543 32.61 12.20 13.98
C VAL A 543 32.23 11.15 15.00
N ALA A 544 32.26 11.49 16.29
CA ALA A 544 31.85 10.59 17.37
C ALA A 544 31.26 11.38 18.52
N GLY A 545 30.05 11.03 18.93
CA GLY A 545 29.35 11.67 20.04
C GLY A 545 28.59 10.66 20.88
N THR A 546 28.53 10.92 22.17
CA THR A 546 27.60 10.30 23.09
C THR A 546 26.85 11.43 23.78
N LEU A 547 25.54 11.32 23.80
CA LEU A 547 24.64 12.19 24.53
C LEU A 547 23.93 11.27 25.53
N ALA A 548 24.10 11.56 26.81
CA ALA A 548 23.51 10.77 27.88
C ALA A 548 23.19 11.70 29.05
N ASP A 549 22.28 11.28 29.92
CA ASP A 549 21.91 12.03 31.12
C ASP A 549 23.06 12.16 32.17
N SER A 550 24.29 11.73 31.81
CA SER A 550 25.48 11.79 32.66
C SER A 550 26.69 12.38 31.92
N GLU A 551 27.35 13.36 32.55
CA GLU A 551 28.70 13.98 32.44
C GLU A 551 29.48 14.05 31.11
N SER A 552 29.11 13.37 30.02
CA SER A 552 29.80 13.42 28.72
C SER A 552 28.81 13.69 27.58
N ASN A 553 28.35 14.94 27.49
CA ASN A 553 27.51 15.45 26.40
C ASN A 553 28.37 16.20 25.40
N ALA A 554 29.21 15.48 24.65
CA ALA A 554 30.13 16.09 23.70
C ALA A 554 30.22 15.31 22.40
N MET A 555 30.13 16.03 21.29
CA MET A 555 30.44 15.54 19.95
C MET A 555 31.89 15.93 19.61
N HIS A 556 32.68 14.95 19.20
CA HIS A 556 34.06 15.10 18.76
C HIS A 556 34.15 14.95 17.25
N VAL A 557 34.70 15.96 16.57
CA VAL A 557 34.94 15.94 15.13
C VAL A 557 36.45 15.95 14.89
N HIS A 558 36.97 14.87 14.32
CA HIS A 558 38.38 14.73 13.98
C HIS A 558 38.61 15.29 12.58
N VAL A 559 39.54 16.24 12.47
CA VAL A 559 39.84 16.97 11.24
C VAL A 559 41.30 16.74 10.88
N ASP A 560 41.54 16.31 9.64
CA ASP A 560 42.89 16.17 9.09
C ASP A 560 43.43 17.54 8.65
N SER A 561 44.65 17.85 9.08
CA SER A 561 45.38 19.04 8.64
C SER A 561 44.57 20.35 8.80
N LEU A 562 43.94 20.54 9.97
CA LEU A 562 43.18 21.77 10.28
C LEU A 562 44.08 23.02 10.13
N VAL A 563 45.32 22.92 10.60
CA VAL A 563 46.35 23.97 10.50
C VAL A 563 47.70 23.39 10.07
N ALA A 564 48.67 24.25 9.74
CA ALA A 564 50.05 23.81 9.50
C ALA A 564 50.70 23.31 10.80
N ALA A 565 51.65 22.38 10.71
CA ALA A 565 52.32 21.80 11.88
C ALA A 565 53.10 22.82 12.75
N ASP A 566 53.45 23.98 12.20
CA ASP A 566 54.11 25.09 12.90
C ASP A 566 53.17 26.27 13.21
N ALA A 567 51.86 26.10 13.01
CA ALA A 567 50.85 27.11 13.27
C ALA A 567 50.75 27.44 14.77
N GLY A 568 50.49 28.71 15.07
CA GLY A 568 50.21 29.17 16.43
C GLY A 568 48.71 29.24 16.73
N GLU A 569 48.38 29.48 18.01
CA GLU A 569 47.01 29.70 18.48
C GLU A 569 46.26 30.77 17.66
N SER A 570 46.96 31.83 17.25
CA SER A 570 46.37 32.88 16.40
C SER A 570 45.90 32.38 15.04
N ASP A 571 46.56 31.37 14.47
CA ASP A 571 46.17 30.79 13.18
C ASP A 571 44.91 29.94 13.33
N VAL A 572 44.76 29.24 14.47
CA VAL A 572 43.56 28.45 14.81
C VAL A 572 42.38 29.38 15.08
N SER A 573 42.58 30.47 15.83
CA SER A 573 41.52 31.45 16.15
C SER A 573 40.98 32.22 14.95
N ALA A 574 41.70 32.18 13.81
CA ALA A 574 41.29 32.82 12.57
C ALA A 574 40.44 31.92 11.66
N LEU A 575 40.24 30.65 12.05
CA LEU A 575 39.45 29.69 11.29
C LEU A 575 37.95 29.96 11.43
N ALA A 576 37.16 29.55 10.43
CA ALA A 576 35.72 29.71 10.45
C ALA A 576 35.00 28.87 11.52
N VAL A 577 35.68 27.85 12.05
CA VAL A 577 35.19 26.96 13.11
C VAL A 577 35.54 27.44 14.53
N ALA A 578 36.18 28.60 14.65
CA ALA A 578 36.58 29.20 15.93
C ALA A 578 36.04 30.62 16.05
N ASP A 579 35.61 31.01 17.26
CA ASP A 579 35.25 32.38 17.59
C ASP A 579 35.95 32.86 18.88
N SER A 580 35.43 33.93 19.47
CA SER A 580 35.98 34.49 20.71
C SER A 580 35.67 33.68 21.97
N GLU A 581 34.73 32.75 21.90
CA GLU A 581 34.28 31.88 23.00
C GLU A 581 34.92 30.49 22.92
N THR A 582 35.45 30.09 21.75
CA THR A 582 36.22 28.85 21.55
C THR A 582 37.51 28.79 22.39
N GLU A 583 37.68 27.74 23.18
CA GLU A 583 38.93 27.43 23.90
C GLU A 583 39.91 26.64 23.01
N ILE A 584 41.11 27.18 22.79
CA ILE A 584 42.11 26.57 21.90
C ILE A 584 43.24 25.94 22.72
N ASN A 585 43.46 24.64 22.51
CA ASN A 585 44.49 23.84 23.15
C ASN A 585 45.52 23.39 22.11
N MET A 586 46.73 23.96 22.15
CA MET A 586 47.79 23.63 21.21
C MET A 586 48.49 22.31 21.57
N ALA A 587 49.29 21.79 20.64
CA ALA A 587 49.97 20.54 20.83
C ALA A 587 50.93 20.58 22.04
N GLY A 588 50.76 19.62 22.96
CA GLY A 588 51.51 19.55 24.21
C GLY A 588 50.86 20.26 25.41
N ASP A 589 49.78 21.02 25.22
CA ASP A 589 49.04 21.69 26.31
C ASP A 589 47.99 20.79 26.96
N TRP A 590 47.72 19.62 26.38
CA TRP A 590 46.68 18.69 26.80
C TRP A 590 47.16 17.23 26.81
N ASP A 591 46.58 16.40 27.68
CA ASP A 591 46.83 14.95 27.80
C ASP A 591 45.50 14.23 28.10
N ARG A 592 44.65 14.09 27.08
CA ARG A 592 43.34 13.44 27.15
C ARG A 592 43.06 12.64 25.88
N SER A 593 42.22 11.62 25.99
CA SER A 593 41.67 10.91 24.84
C SER A 593 40.33 11.51 24.44
N PHE A 594 40.05 11.54 23.14
CA PHE A 594 38.76 11.93 22.58
C PHE A 594 38.01 10.70 22.10
N SER A 595 36.68 10.76 22.13
CA SER A 595 35.84 9.68 21.63
C SER A 595 36.08 9.47 20.14
N THR A 596 36.04 8.22 19.72
CA THR A 596 36.09 7.78 18.34
C THR A 596 34.93 6.83 18.10
N MET A 597 34.44 6.76 16.86
CA MET A 597 33.41 5.79 16.47
C MET A 597 33.90 4.37 16.75
N ASP A 598 33.05 3.55 17.37
CA ASP A 598 33.28 2.12 17.51
C ASP A 598 32.99 1.42 16.17
N THR A 599 34.02 1.33 15.34
CA THR A 599 33.92 0.75 14.00
C THR A 599 33.70 -0.76 14.04
N GLU A 600 34.16 -1.46 15.09
CA GLU A 600 33.94 -2.90 15.21
C GLU A 600 32.48 -3.20 15.54
N ARG A 601 31.89 -2.46 16.49
CA ARG A 601 30.45 -2.54 16.76
C ARG A 601 29.63 -2.27 15.49
N ALA A 602 29.94 -1.18 14.77
CA ALA A 602 29.22 -0.83 13.55
C ALA A 602 29.32 -1.92 12.46
N LYS A 603 30.52 -2.51 12.27
CA LYS A 603 30.72 -3.64 11.34
C LYS A 603 29.94 -4.86 11.79
N GLN A 604 29.99 -5.21 13.08
CA GLN A 604 29.26 -6.34 13.65
C GLN A 604 27.75 -6.16 13.49
N PHE A 605 27.22 -4.97 13.77
CA PHE A 605 25.79 -4.65 13.61
C PHE A 605 25.33 -4.84 12.16
N LEU A 606 26.15 -4.39 11.20
CA LEU A 606 25.93 -4.54 9.77
C LEU A 606 26.25 -5.96 9.24
N GLY A 607 26.67 -6.90 10.08
CA GLY A 607 27.03 -8.27 9.65
C GLY A 607 28.32 -8.36 8.82
N LEU A 608 29.16 -7.33 8.81
CA LEU A 608 30.41 -7.29 8.06
C LEU A 608 31.50 -8.09 8.80
N SER A 609 31.68 -9.37 8.44
CA SER A 609 32.76 -10.23 8.96
C SER A 609 33.95 -10.30 8.01
N ASP A 610 35.18 -10.38 8.53
CA ASP A 610 36.46 -10.39 7.79
C ASP A 610 36.76 -11.73 7.05
N SER A 611 35.76 -12.54 6.71
CA SER A 611 35.94 -13.82 6.02
C SER A 611 34.69 -14.20 5.24
N GLU A 612 34.87 -14.41 3.93
CA GLU A 612 33.86 -14.93 3.00
C GLU A 612 33.17 -16.17 3.58
N SER A 613 31.85 -16.08 3.77
CA SER A 613 30.95 -17.20 3.99
C SER A 613 29.58 -16.78 3.47
N ASP A 614 29.26 -17.27 2.28
CA ASP A 614 27.91 -17.33 1.75
C ASP A 614 27.05 -18.09 2.77
N GLU A 615 26.05 -17.43 3.36
CA GLU A 615 24.92 -18.13 3.97
C GLU A 615 23.66 -17.29 3.84
N GLU A 616 22.63 -18.02 3.43
CA GLU A 616 21.32 -17.62 2.96
C GLU A 616 20.49 -16.91 4.04
N GLY A 617 19.53 -16.12 3.57
CA GLY A 617 18.27 -16.04 4.29
C GLY A 617 17.71 -14.65 4.45
N SER A 618 16.41 -14.60 4.21
CA SER A 618 15.44 -13.58 4.59
C SER A 618 15.67 -12.22 3.98
N ASP A 619 14.61 -11.72 3.41
CA ASP A 619 14.62 -10.62 2.50
C ASP A 619 13.22 -10.09 2.38
N SER A 620 12.91 -8.72 2.19
CA SER A 620 11.70 -7.75 2.03
C SER A 620 11.74 -6.59 1.03
N SER A 621 10.71 -6.29 0.21
CA SER A 621 10.31 -4.87 -0.06
C SER A 621 8.87 -4.51 0.18
N LEU A 622 8.77 -3.54 1.08
CA LEU A 622 7.76 -2.51 1.32
C LEU A 622 6.57 -2.41 0.33
N PRO A 623 5.34 -2.39 0.88
CA PRO A 623 4.23 -1.69 0.27
C PRO A 623 4.40 -0.19 0.52
N GLY A 624 4.45 0.63 -0.55
CA GLY A 624 3.99 2.02 -0.56
C GLY A 624 4.67 3.10 0.31
N PHE A 625 5.61 2.77 1.21
CA PHE A 625 6.36 3.75 2.00
C PHE A 625 7.81 3.75 1.56
N GLY A 626 8.24 4.81 0.87
CA GLY A 626 9.58 4.89 0.28
C GLY A 626 10.69 4.62 1.32
N PRO A 627 11.62 3.68 1.05
CA PRO A 627 12.78 3.41 1.91
C PRO A 627 13.75 4.61 2.03
N ALA A 628 13.46 5.72 1.34
CA ALA A 628 14.21 6.97 1.42
C ALA A 628 14.29 7.47 2.87
N VAL A 629 13.31 7.10 3.69
CA VAL A 629 13.26 7.43 5.13
C VAL A 629 14.42 6.84 5.90
N ALA A 630 14.95 5.66 5.56
CA ALA A 630 16.06 5.04 6.32
C ALA A 630 17.38 5.82 6.14
N VAL A 631 17.71 6.19 4.90
CA VAL A 631 18.93 6.97 4.60
C VAL A 631 18.74 8.45 4.98
N LEU A 632 17.55 9.01 4.78
CA LEU A 632 17.20 10.35 5.25
C LEU A 632 17.06 10.43 6.78
N ALA A 633 16.78 9.33 7.49
CA ALA A 633 16.78 9.29 8.95
C ALA A 633 18.20 9.27 9.51
N LEU A 634 19.16 8.64 8.82
CA LEU A 634 20.59 8.74 9.20
C LEU A 634 21.14 10.15 8.96
N VAL A 635 20.82 10.76 7.81
CA VAL A 635 21.16 12.17 7.51
C VAL A 635 20.38 13.13 8.42
N GLY A 636 19.13 12.80 8.73
CA GLY A 636 18.21 13.55 9.58
C GLY A 636 18.60 13.49 11.05
N ALA A 637 19.06 12.37 11.57
CA ALA A 637 19.57 12.22 12.94
C ALA A 637 20.85 13.05 13.14
N ALA A 638 21.75 13.06 12.14
CA ALA A 638 22.92 13.95 12.14
C ALA A 638 22.54 15.45 12.09
N LEU A 639 21.43 15.79 11.42
CA LEU A 639 20.89 17.17 11.36
C LEU A 639 19.98 17.57 12.53
N ILE A 640 19.36 16.62 13.24
CA ILE A 640 18.59 16.85 14.46
C ILE A 640 19.53 17.03 15.65
N ALA A 641 20.63 16.27 15.71
CA ALA A 641 21.74 16.54 16.63
C ALA A 641 22.28 17.98 16.46
N ARG A 642 22.29 18.50 15.23
CA ARG A 642 22.65 19.90 14.91
C ARG A 642 21.68 20.95 15.46
N ARG A 643 20.44 20.60 15.81
CA ARG A 643 19.39 21.55 16.21
C ARG A 643 19.24 21.69 17.73
N ARG A 644 19.89 20.81 18.50
CA ARG A 644 19.94 20.83 19.96
C ARG A 644 21.24 21.40 20.54
N ASN A 645 22.24 21.64 19.69
CA ASN A 645 23.42 22.45 20.00
C ASN A 645 23.25 23.86 19.47
#